data_AF-A0A0N0CXB5-F1
#
_entry.id   AF-A0A0N0CXB5-F1
#
_cell.length_a   1.000
_cell.length_b   1.000
_cell.length_c   1.000
_cell.angle_alpha   90.00
_cell.angle_beta   90.00
_cell.angle_gamma   90.00
#
_symmetry.space_group_name_H-M   'P 1'
#
loop_
_entity.id
_entity.type
_entity.pdbx_description
1 polymer ?
#
loop_
_entity_poly.entity_id
_entity_poly.type
_entity_poly.pdbx_seq_one_letter_code
_entity_poly.pdbx_strand_id
1 'polypeptide(L)'
;MKKTTTIILILFFLQWKQISVSYANEHEVNEGEDSSISNDIMPFSKPEFYTTPNDTGITIAAYLWDGGHVDIPAIINGQPVTIIGESSFFNKDVTSVTIPDSVTKIGDRAFLMNQLTTVTIPNSVTHIGNLAFFNNQLTTVDIPDSVKIMGAESFSNNQLTSVTISDGITKIENGVFTRNKLESVTIPSSVTSIGNYAFYQNLLTTIILPDGLTNIGDFAFYENHLVNVDIPDGVTYIGVQSFYMKKLTELTIPNGVTNIAARAFQNNRLTKLHIPNTVTHIGDWTFADNQLQWVRFQSPLVLQPNTFVDQGNTFDGWYKDLAWTTPWDGSISQPTSIYAKGNALTFTVTFNANNGSAIDKQKILAGEKALAPADPTKRGSLFVGWYKDEELTVPWNFATDAVIGDLTLYGKWMKKPHTVAFHNDTDITTVEVLDGELLTKPLDPTKTGYTFLGWYKDEEFSSQWDFATDKVTEDITLYGQWTKNNYTVQFQTNFELITSNVQYGDKVEKPIAWMKTGYTFTGWYKDEELTLLWNFDMDKVTEDMTLYGEWIADEYSITFYTDGGTAISPVTAMYNKLIDEPPFPIKADYRFLGWYKDEELMKPWSFDTDKVTENTTLYAKWEKEAAHYYTLDFVSNGGSTIAPQMLTASTTATQPANPIREGYIFAGWYKDAQFTIPWNFKTDVVTANLTLYAKWLANASTGGGESSNQSPTPIPAEPVPMPKEPVPVPEQLEPLPMEPTELQPTQPELTFLDISQQHWAWQMIQEMAKQGIITGYPDGTFQPNVPIQRQHVALMLTRALELEPKKEALAFNDIPESHMYFEVINQVQQAGLFDGIDGSFQPNAHMTRAQMAKVLVVAFNLTATEQRTFSDVSATHWAYNYIAILAANGIAIGDQGKFRQNDAVTRAEFTTFLYRALLQ
;
A
#
# COMPACT_ATOMS: atom_id res chain seq x y z
N MET A 1 -65.62 -28.28 -35.22
CA MET A 1 -66.91 -28.42 -35.95
C MET A 1 -66.82 -29.57 -36.96
N LYS A 2 -67.81 -29.72 -37.86
CA LYS A 2 -68.02 -30.82 -38.83
C LYS A 2 -66.76 -31.33 -39.56
N LYS A 3 -66.81 -32.64 -39.88
CA LYS A 3 -66.09 -33.40 -40.93
C LYS A 3 -65.44 -32.57 -42.06
N THR A 4 -64.21 -32.92 -42.45
CA THR A 4 -63.77 -33.35 -43.80
C THR A 4 -62.25 -33.71 -43.74
N THR A 5 -61.68 -34.24 -44.82
CA THR A 5 -60.23 -34.51 -45.02
C THR A 5 -59.71 -35.83 -44.41
N THR A 6 -60.20 -36.95 -44.95
CA THR A 6 -59.53 -38.26 -44.86
C THR A 6 -59.73 -39.07 -46.16
N ILE A 7 -59.67 -38.39 -47.33
CA ILE A 7 -59.87 -38.99 -48.67
C ILE A 7 -58.86 -38.41 -49.69
N ILE A 8 -57.59 -38.27 -49.31
CA ILE A 8 -56.48 -38.04 -50.25
C ILE A 8 -55.28 -38.91 -49.83
N LEU A 9 -55.36 -40.21 -50.14
CA LEU A 9 -54.20 -41.11 -50.27
C LEU A 9 -54.62 -42.44 -50.95
N ILE A 10 -55.81 -42.95 -50.61
CA ILE A 10 -56.39 -44.20 -51.15
C ILE A 10 -56.67 -44.11 -52.67
N LEU A 11 -56.81 -42.91 -53.24
CA LEU A 11 -57.19 -42.70 -54.64
C LEU A 11 -56.10 -43.03 -55.69
N PHE A 12 -54.85 -43.31 -55.28
CA PHE A 12 -53.82 -43.79 -56.22
C PHE A 12 -53.80 -45.32 -56.39
N PHE A 13 -54.43 -46.08 -55.49
CA PHE A 13 -54.26 -47.54 -55.41
C PHE A 13 -55.14 -48.38 -56.35
N LEU A 14 -55.92 -47.75 -57.23
CA LEU A 14 -56.83 -48.42 -58.17
C LEU A 14 -56.35 -48.42 -59.64
N GLN A 15 -55.24 -47.76 -59.96
CA GLN A 15 -54.73 -47.67 -61.34
C GLN A 15 -53.55 -48.61 -61.64
N TRP A 16 -52.89 -49.19 -60.62
CA TRP A 16 -51.74 -50.09 -60.82
C TRP A 16 -52.09 -51.58 -60.94
N LYS A 17 -53.34 -51.99 -60.67
CA LYS A 17 -53.79 -53.40 -60.82
C LYS A 17 -54.25 -53.77 -62.24
N GLN A 18 -53.84 -53.01 -63.26
CA GLN A 18 -54.05 -53.32 -64.69
C GLN A 18 -52.78 -53.26 -65.55
N ILE A 19 -51.59 -52.99 -64.99
CA ILE A 19 -50.34 -52.89 -65.76
C ILE A 19 -49.33 -53.94 -65.25
N SER A 20 -49.66 -55.22 -65.43
CA SER A 20 -48.76 -56.34 -65.16
C SER A 20 -49.13 -57.64 -65.92
N VAL A 21 -49.85 -57.53 -67.05
CA VAL A 21 -50.07 -58.66 -67.99
C VAL A 21 -49.86 -58.18 -69.44
N SER A 22 -48.65 -57.71 -69.75
CA SER A 22 -48.26 -57.35 -71.12
C SER A 22 -46.73 -57.29 -71.31
N TYR A 23 -46.04 -58.44 -71.20
CA TYR A 23 -44.73 -58.69 -71.85
C TYR A 23 -44.41 -60.20 -71.87
N ALA A 24 -45.27 -60.97 -72.54
CA ALA A 24 -45.00 -62.34 -72.94
C ALA A 24 -45.75 -62.63 -74.24
N ASN A 25 -45.02 -63.06 -75.28
CA ASN A 25 -45.50 -63.59 -76.57
C ASN A 25 -46.43 -62.68 -77.41
N GLU A 26 -45.83 -61.96 -78.38
CA GLU A 26 -46.44 -61.82 -79.71
C GLU A 26 -45.69 -62.75 -80.68
N HIS A 27 -46.31 -63.87 -81.05
CA HIS A 27 -46.12 -64.58 -82.31
C HIS A 27 -47.12 -65.75 -82.38
N GLU A 28 -48.36 -65.47 -82.76
CA GLU A 28 -49.30 -66.51 -83.19
C GLU A 28 -49.04 -66.86 -84.66
N VAL A 29 -48.91 -68.16 -84.97
CA VAL A 29 -49.02 -68.69 -86.34
C VAL A 29 -49.77 -70.02 -86.31
N ASN A 30 -51.07 -69.93 -86.60
CA ASN A 30 -51.98 -70.99 -87.07
C ASN A 30 -52.31 -72.21 -86.19
N GLU A 31 -53.46 -72.79 -86.54
CA GLU A 31 -54.15 -73.92 -85.92
C GLU A 31 -53.50 -75.27 -86.28
N GLY A 32 -53.73 -76.28 -85.42
CA GLY A 32 -53.41 -77.68 -85.72
C GLY A 32 -53.79 -78.62 -84.58
N GLU A 33 -54.62 -79.63 -84.88
CA GLU A 33 -54.88 -80.77 -83.98
C GLU A 33 -53.70 -81.76 -84.03
N ASP A 34 -53.31 -82.34 -82.89
CA ASP A 34 -53.33 -83.79 -82.59
C ASP A 34 -52.67 -84.03 -81.19
N SER A 35 -52.39 -85.28 -80.85
CA SER A 35 -52.36 -85.79 -79.49
C SER A 35 -51.03 -86.49 -79.12
N SER A 36 -50.73 -86.47 -77.81
CA SER A 36 -49.79 -87.37 -77.12
C SER A 36 -48.33 -87.45 -77.63
N ILE A 37 -47.44 -86.68 -77.00
CA ILE A 37 -46.04 -87.12 -76.80
C ILE A 37 -45.65 -87.01 -75.32
N SER A 38 -44.91 -88.03 -74.88
CA SER A 38 -44.30 -88.33 -73.58
C SER A 38 -44.05 -87.19 -72.57
N ASN A 39 -44.20 -87.55 -71.29
CA ASN A 39 -43.50 -86.91 -70.18
C ASN A 39 -41.96 -87.02 -70.32
N ASP A 40 -41.29 -86.20 -69.51
CA ASP A 40 -39.92 -86.37 -68.96
C ASP A 40 -38.75 -85.64 -69.67
N ILE A 41 -38.71 -84.30 -69.52
CA ILE A 41 -37.48 -83.51 -69.56
C ILE A 41 -37.52 -82.45 -68.43
N MET A 42 -36.63 -82.59 -67.44
CA MET A 42 -36.10 -81.56 -66.52
C MET A 42 -37.07 -80.58 -65.83
N PRO A 43 -37.21 -80.61 -64.47
CA PRO A 43 -37.73 -79.48 -63.73
C PRO A 43 -36.70 -78.34 -63.70
N PHE A 44 -36.75 -77.42 -64.67
CA PHE A 44 -36.10 -76.12 -64.55
C PHE A 44 -36.80 -75.33 -63.43
N SER A 45 -36.32 -75.46 -62.20
CA SER A 45 -36.69 -74.57 -61.10
C SER A 45 -36.36 -73.14 -61.52
N LYS A 46 -37.38 -72.28 -61.65
CA LYS A 46 -37.18 -70.86 -61.93
C LYS A 46 -36.21 -70.29 -60.88
N PRO A 47 -35.22 -69.48 -61.27
CA PRO A 47 -34.31 -68.89 -60.30
C PRO A 47 -35.11 -68.04 -59.30
N GLU A 48 -34.80 -68.22 -58.02
CA GLU A 48 -35.43 -67.51 -56.90
C GLU A 48 -35.24 -65.98 -57.02
N PHE A 49 -34.10 -65.57 -57.56
CA PHE A 49 -33.73 -64.18 -57.82
C PHE A 49 -33.55 -63.91 -59.32
N TYR A 50 -34.17 -62.85 -59.80
CA TYR A 50 -33.84 -62.20 -61.08
C TYR A 50 -32.75 -61.14 -60.85
N THR A 51 -31.66 -61.19 -61.61
CA THR A 51 -30.45 -60.41 -61.36
C THR A 51 -29.95 -59.65 -62.59
N THR A 52 -29.39 -58.46 -62.41
CA THR A 52 -28.72 -57.67 -63.45
C THR A 52 -27.26 -57.37 -63.08
N PRO A 53 -26.30 -57.36 -64.03
CA PRO A 53 -24.93 -56.92 -63.76
C PRO A 53 -24.84 -55.45 -63.33
N ASN A 54 -23.83 -55.12 -62.53
CA ASN A 54 -23.43 -53.76 -62.19
C ASN A 54 -21.89 -53.63 -62.12
N ASP A 55 -21.36 -52.41 -62.00
CA ASP A 55 -19.92 -52.11 -62.05
C ASP A 55 -19.06 -52.80 -60.97
N THR A 56 -19.69 -53.40 -59.96
CA THR A 56 -19.05 -54.06 -58.81
C THR A 56 -19.39 -55.55 -58.65
N GLY A 57 -20.27 -56.08 -59.50
CA GLY A 57 -20.84 -57.42 -59.35
C GLY A 57 -22.24 -57.52 -59.94
N ILE A 58 -23.22 -57.93 -59.14
CA ILE A 58 -24.62 -58.07 -59.55
C ILE A 58 -25.61 -57.44 -58.57
N THR A 59 -26.74 -57.02 -59.12
CA THR A 59 -27.91 -56.46 -58.45
C THR A 59 -29.03 -57.49 -58.44
N ILE A 60 -29.67 -57.73 -57.29
CA ILE A 60 -30.95 -58.45 -57.24
C ILE A 60 -32.05 -57.49 -57.70
N ALA A 61 -32.60 -57.72 -58.88
CA ALA A 61 -33.64 -56.88 -59.49
C ALA A 61 -35.06 -57.30 -59.08
N ALA A 62 -35.30 -58.59 -58.82
CA ALA A 62 -36.55 -59.07 -58.20
C ALA A 62 -36.38 -60.43 -57.52
N TYR A 63 -37.10 -60.66 -56.43
CA TYR A 63 -37.35 -61.96 -55.81
C TYR A 63 -38.66 -62.54 -56.36
N LEU A 64 -38.63 -63.77 -56.86
CA LEU A 64 -39.74 -64.34 -57.64
C LEU A 64 -40.70 -65.21 -56.84
N TRP A 65 -40.42 -65.48 -55.56
CA TRP A 65 -41.29 -66.21 -54.63
C TRP A 65 -41.98 -65.25 -53.64
N ASP A 66 -42.85 -65.77 -52.77
CA ASP A 66 -43.58 -65.00 -51.77
C ASP A 66 -43.50 -65.72 -50.40
N GLY A 67 -43.36 -64.96 -49.32
CA GLY A 67 -43.38 -65.42 -47.93
C GLY A 67 -42.04 -65.88 -47.36
N GLY A 68 -41.99 -66.00 -46.03
CA GLY A 68 -40.98 -66.79 -45.31
C GLY A 68 -39.67 -66.09 -44.99
N HIS A 69 -38.64 -66.90 -44.70
CA HIS A 69 -37.26 -66.46 -44.52
C HIS A 69 -36.54 -66.47 -45.87
N VAL A 70 -35.68 -65.48 -46.12
CA VAL A 70 -34.88 -65.38 -47.35
C VAL A 70 -33.39 -65.31 -47.00
N ASP A 71 -32.60 -66.26 -47.48
CA ASP A 71 -31.14 -66.18 -47.47
C ASP A 71 -30.66 -65.57 -48.79
N ILE A 72 -30.19 -64.32 -48.77
CA ILE A 72 -29.60 -63.71 -49.96
C ILE A 72 -28.17 -64.27 -50.16
N PRO A 73 -27.89 -64.99 -51.27
CA PRO A 73 -26.57 -65.58 -51.49
C PRO A 73 -25.53 -64.50 -51.80
N ALA A 74 -24.35 -64.59 -51.19
CA ALA A 74 -23.25 -63.65 -51.44
C ALA A 74 -22.73 -63.67 -52.88
N ILE A 75 -22.97 -64.76 -53.63
CA ILE A 75 -22.52 -64.96 -55.02
C ILE A 75 -23.65 -65.63 -55.82
N ILE A 76 -23.97 -65.09 -57.00
CA ILE A 76 -24.82 -65.76 -58.01
C ILE A 76 -24.07 -65.72 -59.35
N ASN A 77 -24.08 -66.83 -60.11
CA ASN A 77 -23.38 -66.96 -61.39
C ASN A 77 -21.88 -66.59 -61.36
N GLY A 78 -21.22 -66.77 -60.20
CA GLY A 78 -19.81 -66.42 -59.99
C GLY A 78 -19.53 -64.92 -59.79
N GLN A 79 -20.57 -64.08 -59.69
CA GLN A 79 -20.46 -62.64 -59.40
C GLN A 79 -20.97 -62.33 -57.97
N PRO A 80 -20.33 -61.40 -57.24
CA PRO A 80 -20.78 -61.04 -55.90
C PRO A 80 -22.08 -60.24 -55.93
N VAL A 81 -23.00 -60.52 -55.01
CA VAL A 81 -24.23 -59.74 -54.83
C VAL A 81 -23.89 -58.46 -54.05
N THR A 82 -23.81 -57.35 -54.77
CA THR A 82 -23.39 -56.05 -54.20
C THR A 82 -24.55 -55.08 -53.99
N ILE A 83 -25.68 -55.26 -54.68
CA ILE A 83 -26.84 -54.36 -54.58
C ILE A 83 -28.13 -55.16 -54.43
N ILE A 84 -28.93 -54.83 -53.42
CA ILE A 84 -30.35 -55.19 -53.38
C ILE A 84 -31.10 -54.10 -54.14
N GLY A 85 -31.73 -54.43 -55.27
CA GLY A 85 -32.30 -53.47 -56.22
C GLY A 85 -33.58 -52.81 -55.73
N GLU A 86 -34.01 -51.77 -56.45
CA GLU A 86 -35.27 -51.08 -56.17
C GLU A 86 -36.47 -52.04 -56.24
N SER A 87 -37.35 -51.97 -55.23
CA SER A 87 -38.58 -52.79 -55.13
C SER A 87 -38.37 -54.31 -55.22
N SER A 88 -37.13 -54.80 -55.07
CA SER A 88 -36.77 -56.19 -55.37
C SER A 88 -37.50 -57.24 -54.52
N PHE A 89 -37.88 -56.91 -53.29
CA PHE A 89 -38.75 -57.70 -52.41
C PHE A 89 -40.06 -56.95 -52.09
N PHE A 90 -40.53 -56.03 -52.93
CA PHE A 90 -41.75 -55.26 -52.65
C PHE A 90 -43.00 -56.14 -52.51
N ASN A 91 -43.72 -56.00 -51.40
CA ASN A 91 -44.95 -56.73 -51.08
C ASN A 91 -44.79 -58.26 -51.26
N LYS A 92 -43.80 -58.83 -50.57
CA LYS A 92 -43.42 -60.25 -50.67
C LYS A 92 -43.67 -61.08 -49.41
N ASP A 93 -44.37 -60.55 -48.42
CA ASP A 93 -44.68 -61.23 -47.14
C ASP A 93 -43.45 -61.86 -46.42
N VAL A 94 -42.24 -61.35 -46.71
CA VAL A 94 -40.99 -61.84 -46.11
C VAL A 94 -40.97 -61.52 -44.62
N THR A 95 -40.68 -62.52 -43.77
CA THR A 95 -40.72 -62.41 -42.30
C THR A 95 -39.34 -62.17 -41.68
N SER A 96 -38.27 -62.55 -42.39
CA SER A 96 -36.87 -62.31 -42.01
C SER A 96 -35.96 -62.46 -43.24
N VAL A 97 -34.81 -61.78 -43.26
CA VAL A 97 -33.85 -61.85 -44.37
C VAL A 97 -32.41 -61.86 -43.86
N THR A 98 -31.60 -62.76 -44.41
CA THR A 98 -30.13 -62.77 -44.25
C THR A 98 -29.53 -61.96 -45.40
N ILE A 99 -28.80 -60.87 -45.07
CA ILE A 99 -28.10 -60.02 -46.06
C ILE A 99 -26.59 -60.30 -45.93
N PRO A 100 -25.87 -60.64 -47.01
CA PRO A 100 -24.44 -60.97 -46.94
C PRO A 100 -23.54 -59.73 -46.99
N ASP A 101 -22.34 -59.84 -46.40
CA ASP A 101 -21.29 -58.80 -46.34
C ASP A 101 -20.73 -58.35 -47.71
N SER A 102 -21.23 -58.91 -48.82
CA SER A 102 -20.95 -58.41 -50.16
C SER A 102 -21.84 -57.22 -50.54
N VAL A 103 -23.00 -57.04 -49.90
CA VAL A 103 -23.97 -55.99 -50.23
C VAL A 103 -23.49 -54.63 -49.72
N THR A 104 -23.31 -53.68 -50.63
CA THR A 104 -22.90 -52.30 -50.32
C THR A 104 -24.05 -51.29 -50.38
N LYS A 105 -25.17 -51.66 -51.01
CA LYS A 105 -26.35 -50.80 -51.16
C LYS A 105 -27.67 -51.59 -51.09
N ILE A 106 -28.62 -51.05 -50.33
CA ILE A 106 -30.02 -51.46 -50.32
C ILE A 106 -30.83 -50.39 -51.06
N GLY A 107 -31.58 -50.79 -52.09
CA GLY A 107 -32.29 -49.89 -52.99
C GLY A 107 -33.58 -49.30 -52.40
N ASP A 108 -34.14 -48.33 -53.11
CA ASP A 108 -35.44 -47.73 -52.78
C ASP A 108 -36.51 -48.81 -52.76
N ARG A 109 -37.42 -48.77 -51.77
CA ARG A 109 -38.54 -49.71 -51.61
C ARG A 109 -38.14 -51.19 -51.51
N ALA A 110 -36.85 -51.52 -51.32
CA ALA A 110 -36.31 -52.88 -51.44
C ALA A 110 -37.15 -53.94 -50.71
N PHE A 111 -37.49 -53.71 -49.45
CA PHE A 111 -38.34 -54.56 -48.59
C PHE A 111 -39.65 -53.87 -48.18
N LEU A 112 -40.13 -52.90 -48.96
CA LEU A 112 -41.39 -52.19 -48.73
C LEU A 112 -42.58 -53.17 -48.62
N MET A 113 -43.43 -53.00 -47.60
CA MET A 113 -44.65 -53.79 -47.36
C MET A 113 -44.37 -55.30 -47.14
N ASN A 114 -43.44 -55.63 -46.25
CA ASN A 114 -43.19 -57.01 -45.81
C ASN A 114 -43.55 -57.19 -44.32
N GLN A 115 -43.18 -58.33 -43.75
CA GLN A 115 -43.48 -58.71 -42.37
C GLN A 115 -42.19 -58.86 -41.54
N LEU A 116 -41.09 -58.18 -41.94
CA LEU A 116 -39.79 -58.31 -41.28
C LEU A 116 -39.89 -57.89 -39.80
N THR A 117 -39.54 -58.80 -38.89
CA THR A 117 -39.52 -58.52 -37.43
C THR A 117 -38.14 -58.07 -36.94
N THR A 118 -37.09 -58.50 -37.63
CA THR A 118 -35.70 -58.04 -37.47
C THR A 118 -35.01 -57.97 -38.82
N VAL A 119 -33.93 -57.19 -38.91
CA VAL A 119 -32.97 -57.20 -40.02
C VAL A 119 -31.56 -56.91 -39.49
N THR A 120 -30.57 -57.68 -39.94
CA THR A 120 -29.15 -57.35 -39.71
C THR A 120 -28.64 -56.62 -40.95
N ILE A 121 -28.08 -55.42 -40.76
CA ILE A 121 -27.51 -54.61 -41.85
C ILE A 121 -25.99 -54.80 -41.82
N PRO A 122 -25.36 -55.38 -42.87
CA PRO A 122 -23.92 -55.61 -42.88
C PRO A 122 -23.07 -54.32 -42.84
N ASN A 123 -21.88 -54.42 -42.25
CA ASN A 123 -20.87 -53.35 -42.18
C ASN A 123 -20.29 -52.96 -43.57
N SER A 124 -20.69 -53.64 -44.63
CA SER A 124 -20.44 -53.26 -46.03
C SER A 124 -21.46 -52.25 -46.58
N VAL A 125 -22.65 -52.17 -45.99
CA VAL A 125 -23.75 -51.31 -46.48
C VAL A 125 -23.43 -49.84 -46.20
N THR A 126 -23.39 -49.04 -47.26
CA THR A 126 -23.13 -47.60 -47.19
C THR A 126 -24.37 -46.75 -47.47
N HIS A 127 -25.37 -47.34 -48.14
CA HIS A 127 -26.57 -46.66 -48.63
C HIS A 127 -27.82 -47.52 -48.40
N ILE A 128 -28.85 -46.91 -47.79
CA ILE A 128 -30.19 -47.48 -47.64
C ILE A 128 -31.17 -46.54 -48.36
N GLY A 129 -31.93 -47.07 -49.33
CA GLY A 129 -32.81 -46.29 -50.18
C GLY A 129 -34.07 -45.73 -49.50
N ASN A 130 -34.79 -44.86 -50.20
CA ASN A 130 -36.07 -44.31 -49.73
C ASN A 130 -37.08 -45.45 -49.55
N LEU A 131 -37.88 -45.41 -48.48
CA LEU A 131 -38.90 -46.43 -48.16
C LEU A 131 -38.36 -47.88 -48.04
N ALA A 132 -37.04 -48.09 -47.92
CA ALA A 132 -36.42 -49.42 -48.06
C ALA A 132 -37.01 -50.51 -47.14
N PHE A 133 -37.38 -50.19 -45.91
CA PHE A 133 -38.04 -51.08 -44.95
C PHE A 133 -39.41 -50.53 -44.47
N PHE A 134 -40.03 -49.61 -45.23
CA PHE A 134 -41.32 -49.02 -44.87
C PHE A 134 -42.42 -50.10 -44.74
N ASN A 135 -43.30 -49.95 -43.75
CA ASN A 135 -44.39 -50.88 -43.44
C ASN A 135 -43.87 -52.33 -43.29
N ASN A 136 -43.11 -52.53 -42.22
CA ASN A 136 -42.67 -53.83 -41.72
C ASN A 136 -43.03 -53.96 -40.23
N GLN A 137 -42.51 -54.99 -39.55
CA GLN A 137 -42.76 -55.25 -38.13
C GLN A 137 -41.49 -55.11 -37.27
N LEU A 138 -40.48 -54.36 -37.75
CA LEU A 138 -39.16 -54.28 -37.11
C LEU A 138 -39.28 -53.74 -35.68
N THR A 139 -38.77 -54.48 -34.69
CA THR A 139 -38.80 -54.08 -33.28
C THR A 139 -37.51 -53.40 -32.82
N THR A 140 -36.38 -53.72 -33.45
CA THR A 140 -35.08 -53.06 -33.28
C THR A 140 -34.36 -52.97 -34.63
N VAL A 141 -33.48 -51.99 -34.79
CA VAL A 141 -32.50 -51.97 -35.90
C VAL A 141 -31.22 -51.28 -35.45
N ASP A 142 -30.08 -51.85 -35.84
CA ASP A 142 -28.76 -51.25 -35.66
C ASP A 142 -28.26 -50.75 -37.02
N ILE A 143 -27.94 -49.45 -37.11
CA ILE A 143 -27.41 -48.80 -38.31
C ILE A 143 -25.88 -48.73 -38.16
N PRO A 144 -25.09 -49.53 -38.93
CA PRO A 144 -23.64 -49.56 -38.75
C PRO A 144 -22.94 -48.28 -39.23
N ASP A 145 -21.71 -48.06 -38.75
CA ASP A 145 -20.88 -46.88 -39.07
C ASP A 145 -20.58 -46.71 -40.56
N SER A 146 -20.71 -47.79 -41.34
CA SER A 146 -20.57 -47.78 -42.79
C SER A 146 -21.68 -46.99 -43.50
N VAL A 147 -22.90 -46.96 -42.95
CA VAL A 147 -24.04 -46.27 -43.55
C VAL A 147 -23.82 -44.76 -43.50
N LYS A 148 -23.84 -44.11 -44.66
CA LYS A 148 -23.72 -42.65 -44.80
C LYS A 148 -25.02 -42.00 -45.26
N ILE A 149 -25.92 -42.77 -45.88
CA ILE A 149 -27.23 -42.30 -46.36
C ILE A 149 -28.32 -43.28 -45.94
N MET A 150 -29.31 -42.77 -45.21
CA MET A 150 -30.62 -43.39 -45.00
C MET A 150 -31.66 -42.56 -45.76
N GLY A 151 -32.31 -43.14 -46.76
CA GLY A 151 -33.32 -42.45 -47.57
C GLY A 151 -34.58 -42.10 -46.77
N ALA A 152 -35.38 -41.19 -47.33
CA ALA A 152 -36.62 -40.74 -46.71
C ALA A 152 -37.56 -41.91 -46.39
N GLU A 153 -38.18 -41.86 -45.22
CA GLU A 153 -39.12 -42.88 -44.70
C GLU A 153 -38.58 -44.33 -44.69
N SER A 154 -37.26 -44.52 -44.72
CA SER A 154 -36.61 -45.84 -44.86
C SER A 154 -36.98 -46.86 -43.77
N PHE A 155 -37.30 -46.42 -42.54
CA PHE A 155 -37.76 -47.28 -41.44
C PHE A 155 -39.17 -46.88 -40.92
N SER A 156 -39.94 -46.16 -41.73
CA SER A 156 -41.27 -45.63 -41.36
C SER A 156 -42.34 -46.73 -41.23
N ASN A 157 -43.29 -46.52 -40.33
CA ASN A 157 -44.43 -47.42 -40.05
C ASN A 157 -43.96 -48.85 -39.69
N ASN A 158 -43.05 -48.93 -38.72
CA ASN A 158 -42.51 -50.17 -38.13
C ASN A 158 -42.96 -50.30 -36.65
N GLN A 159 -42.29 -51.12 -35.84
CA GLN A 159 -42.60 -51.32 -34.43
C GLN A 159 -41.40 -50.98 -33.51
N LEU A 160 -40.45 -50.16 -34.00
CA LEU A 160 -39.15 -49.96 -33.36
C LEU A 160 -39.30 -49.36 -31.95
N THR A 161 -38.84 -50.08 -30.94
CA THR A 161 -38.74 -49.59 -29.55
C THR A 161 -37.38 -48.98 -29.25
N SER A 162 -36.34 -49.39 -30.00
CA SER A 162 -34.99 -48.82 -29.96
C SER A 162 -34.36 -48.82 -31.35
N VAL A 163 -33.44 -47.89 -31.57
CA VAL A 163 -32.59 -47.80 -32.77
C VAL A 163 -31.20 -47.32 -32.38
N THR A 164 -30.17 -47.96 -32.92
CA THR A 164 -28.78 -47.47 -32.84
C THR A 164 -28.48 -46.72 -34.13
N ILE A 165 -28.28 -45.40 -34.05
CA ILE A 165 -27.86 -44.55 -35.17
C ILE A 165 -26.35 -44.30 -35.03
N SER A 166 -25.58 -44.49 -36.10
CA SER A 166 -24.12 -44.32 -36.08
C SER A 166 -23.65 -42.89 -36.33
N ASP A 167 -22.45 -42.56 -35.85
CA ASP A 167 -21.72 -41.30 -36.17
C ASP A 167 -21.35 -41.19 -37.67
N GLY A 168 -21.65 -42.22 -38.48
CA GLY A 168 -21.60 -42.15 -39.94
C GLY A 168 -22.69 -41.28 -40.57
N ILE A 169 -23.77 -40.99 -39.84
CA ILE A 169 -24.95 -40.25 -40.31
C ILE A 169 -24.81 -38.75 -40.05
N THR A 170 -24.86 -37.93 -41.09
CA THR A 170 -24.79 -36.45 -40.97
C THR A 170 -26.14 -35.74 -41.04
N LYS A 171 -27.19 -36.46 -41.46
CA LYS A 171 -28.59 -36.00 -41.52
C LYS A 171 -29.53 -37.16 -41.25
N ILE A 172 -30.60 -36.89 -40.50
CA ILE A 172 -31.75 -37.80 -40.44
C ILE A 172 -32.76 -37.24 -41.44
N GLU A 173 -32.92 -37.91 -42.58
CA GLU A 173 -33.79 -37.46 -43.67
C GLU A 173 -35.28 -37.48 -43.30
N ASN A 174 -36.11 -36.94 -44.20
CA ASN A 174 -37.55 -36.80 -43.97
C ASN A 174 -38.19 -38.15 -43.59
N GLY A 175 -38.91 -38.15 -42.47
CA GLY A 175 -39.76 -39.24 -42.02
C GLY A 175 -39.08 -40.57 -41.67
N VAL A 176 -37.74 -40.65 -41.60
CA VAL A 176 -37.00 -41.93 -41.50
C VAL A 176 -37.54 -42.89 -40.42
N PHE A 177 -37.86 -42.40 -39.22
CA PHE A 177 -38.37 -43.20 -38.09
C PHE A 177 -39.85 -42.93 -37.76
N THR A 178 -40.61 -42.34 -38.69
CA THR A 178 -42.05 -42.08 -38.53
C THR A 178 -42.83 -43.32 -38.09
N ARG A 179 -43.84 -43.17 -37.24
CA ARG A 179 -44.81 -44.22 -36.87
C ARG A 179 -44.12 -45.47 -36.33
N ASN A 180 -43.40 -45.28 -35.22
CA ASN A 180 -42.68 -46.31 -34.48
C ASN A 180 -43.04 -46.21 -32.98
N LYS A 181 -42.27 -46.86 -32.11
CA LYS A 181 -42.52 -46.96 -30.65
C LYS A 181 -41.31 -46.50 -29.83
N LEU A 182 -40.46 -45.64 -30.38
CA LEU A 182 -39.25 -45.17 -29.71
C LEU A 182 -39.63 -44.35 -28.46
N GLU A 183 -39.20 -44.78 -27.28
CA GLU A 183 -39.44 -44.08 -26.00
C GLU A 183 -38.32 -43.07 -25.67
N SER A 184 -37.14 -43.29 -26.25
CA SER A 184 -35.98 -42.39 -26.28
C SER A 184 -35.16 -42.64 -27.56
N VAL A 185 -34.30 -41.68 -27.93
CA VAL A 185 -33.31 -41.84 -28.99
C VAL A 185 -32.09 -40.96 -28.69
N THR A 186 -30.89 -41.49 -28.92
CA THR A 186 -29.65 -40.69 -28.91
C THR A 186 -29.35 -40.29 -30.35
N ILE A 187 -29.24 -38.99 -30.60
CA ILE A 187 -28.88 -38.47 -31.92
C ILE A 187 -27.35 -38.28 -31.98
N PRO A 188 -26.64 -38.89 -32.97
CA PRO A 188 -25.19 -38.80 -33.06
C PRO A 188 -24.66 -37.36 -33.22
N SER A 189 -23.45 -37.14 -32.72
CA SER A 189 -22.79 -35.82 -32.72
C SER A 189 -22.55 -35.25 -34.12
N SER A 190 -22.50 -36.14 -35.12
CA SER A 190 -22.38 -35.85 -36.55
C SER A 190 -23.64 -35.26 -37.21
N VAL A 191 -24.82 -35.37 -36.58
CA VAL A 191 -26.10 -34.99 -37.19
C VAL A 191 -26.31 -33.47 -37.16
N THR A 192 -26.22 -32.86 -38.34
CA THR A 192 -26.38 -31.40 -38.54
C THR A 192 -27.82 -30.98 -38.84
N SER A 193 -28.70 -31.93 -39.21
CA SER A 193 -30.12 -31.66 -39.54
C SER A 193 -31.01 -32.86 -39.26
N ILE A 194 -32.17 -32.58 -38.67
CA ILE A 194 -33.28 -33.53 -38.52
C ILE A 194 -34.40 -33.09 -39.47
N GLY A 195 -34.82 -33.98 -40.38
CA GLY A 195 -35.78 -33.70 -41.44
C GLY A 195 -37.25 -33.63 -40.97
N ASN A 196 -38.12 -33.27 -41.92
CA ASN A 196 -39.56 -33.17 -41.66
C ASN A 196 -40.12 -34.55 -41.29
N TYR A 197 -41.01 -34.60 -40.30
CA TYR A 197 -41.62 -35.82 -39.75
C TYR A 197 -40.63 -36.88 -39.20
N ALA A 198 -39.32 -36.60 -39.07
CA ALA A 198 -38.29 -37.62 -38.83
C ALA A 198 -38.60 -38.65 -37.71
N PHE A 199 -39.22 -38.19 -36.61
CA PHE A 199 -39.69 -39.03 -35.50
C PHE A 199 -41.20 -38.87 -35.21
N TYR A 200 -42.00 -38.39 -36.17
CA TYR A 200 -43.44 -38.20 -36.03
C TYR A 200 -44.15 -39.51 -35.62
N GLN A 201 -45.12 -39.43 -34.70
CA GLN A 201 -45.82 -40.61 -34.15
C GLN A 201 -44.84 -41.66 -33.57
N ASN A 202 -44.11 -41.24 -32.53
CA ASN A 202 -43.33 -42.09 -31.63
C ASN A 202 -43.72 -41.80 -30.18
N LEU A 203 -43.09 -42.47 -29.21
CA LEU A 203 -43.38 -42.37 -27.79
C LEU A 203 -42.34 -41.53 -27.02
N LEU A 204 -41.50 -40.75 -27.71
CA LEU A 204 -40.31 -40.12 -27.12
C LEU A 204 -40.69 -39.27 -25.90
N THR A 205 -40.13 -39.64 -24.74
CA THR A 205 -40.31 -38.94 -23.46
C THR A 205 -39.19 -37.95 -23.19
N THR A 206 -37.98 -38.27 -23.67
CA THR A 206 -36.78 -37.43 -23.70
C THR A 206 -36.10 -37.55 -25.06
N ILE A 207 -35.26 -36.58 -25.40
CA ILE A 207 -34.35 -36.63 -26.54
C ILE A 207 -33.10 -35.81 -26.23
N ILE A 208 -31.93 -36.27 -26.67
CA ILE A 208 -30.69 -35.51 -26.64
C ILE A 208 -30.42 -35.05 -28.08
N LEU A 209 -30.35 -33.73 -28.28
CA LEU A 209 -30.00 -33.10 -29.55
C LEU A 209 -28.49 -32.74 -29.54
N PRO A 210 -27.75 -32.94 -30.65
CA PRO A 210 -26.31 -32.73 -30.67
C PRO A 210 -25.94 -31.26 -30.91
N ASP A 211 -24.83 -30.80 -30.35
CA ASP A 211 -24.37 -29.40 -30.42
C ASP A 211 -24.24 -28.85 -31.86
N GLY A 212 -23.91 -29.72 -32.81
CA GLY A 212 -23.80 -29.40 -34.23
C GLY A 212 -25.12 -29.32 -35.01
N LEU A 213 -26.27 -29.50 -34.35
CA LEU A 213 -27.59 -29.45 -34.99
C LEU A 213 -27.95 -28.02 -35.42
N THR A 214 -28.21 -27.81 -36.71
CA THR A 214 -28.55 -26.48 -37.26
C THR A 214 -30.02 -26.32 -37.65
N ASN A 215 -30.75 -27.43 -37.84
CA ASN A 215 -32.10 -27.45 -38.38
C ASN A 215 -32.97 -28.56 -37.77
N ILE A 216 -34.16 -28.19 -37.28
CA ILE A 216 -35.23 -29.10 -36.85
C ILE A 216 -36.41 -28.94 -37.80
N GLY A 217 -36.73 -29.97 -38.58
CA GLY A 217 -37.77 -29.95 -39.60
C GLY A 217 -39.21 -29.87 -39.08
N ASP A 218 -40.14 -29.61 -40.00
CA ASP A 218 -41.58 -29.56 -39.71
C ASP A 218 -42.07 -30.90 -39.16
N PHE A 219 -42.90 -30.87 -38.13
CA PHE A 219 -43.50 -32.03 -37.47
C PHE A 219 -42.49 -33.06 -36.92
N ALA A 220 -41.18 -32.73 -36.84
CA ALA A 220 -40.11 -33.68 -36.53
C ALA A 220 -40.38 -34.54 -35.28
N PHE A 221 -40.93 -33.94 -34.21
CA PHE A 221 -41.34 -34.63 -32.97
C PHE A 221 -42.84 -34.51 -32.68
N TYR A 222 -43.68 -34.22 -33.69
CA TYR A 222 -45.13 -34.17 -33.52
C TYR A 222 -45.68 -35.55 -33.07
N GLU A 223 -46.76 -35.53 -32.28
CA GLU A 223 -47.36 -36.69 -31.58
C GLU A 223 -46.46 -37.49 -30.59
N ASN A 224 -45.23 -37.04 -30.31
CA ASN A 224 -44.41 -37.57 -29.21
C ASN A 224 -44.83 -37.04 -27.82
N HIS A 225 -44.18 -37.55 -26.76
CA HIS A 225 -44.56 -37.33 -25.35
C HIS A 225 -43.59 -36.46 -24.54
N LEU A 226 -42.65 -35.76 -25.19
CA LEU A 226 -41.58 -34.97 -24.56
C LEU A 226 -42.08 -34.05 -23.43
N VAL A 227 -41.38 -34.10 -22.30
CA VAL A 227 -41.62 -33.27 -21.10
C VAL A 227 -40.64 -32.11 -20.97
N ASN A 228 -39.44 -32.24 -21.55
CA ASN A 228 -38.42 -31.21 -21.71
C ASN A 228 -37.81 -31.31 -23.11
N VAL A 229 -37.12 -30.25 -23.55
CA VAL A 229 -36.19 -30.29 -24.69
C VAL A 229 -35.15 -29.19 -24.52
N ASP A 230 -33.88 -29.58 -24.51
CA ASP A 230 -32.76 -28.65 -24.60
C ASP A 230 -32.43 -28.45 -26.09
N ILE A 231 -32.49 -27.21 -26.55
CA ILE A 231 -32.23 -26.84 -27.95
C ILE A 231 -30.79 -26.29 -28.04
N PRO A 232 -29.89 -26.91 -28.82
CA PRO A 232 -28.50 -26.46 -28.90
C PRO A 232 -28.30 -25.08 -29.55
N ASP A 233 -27.22 -24.38 -29.18
CA ASP A 233 -26.86 -23.06 -29.72
C ASP A 233 -26.61 -23.03 -31.23
N GLY A 234 -26.37 -24.19 -31.87
CA GLY A 234 -26.26 -24.30 -33.33
C GLY A 234 -27.59 -24.16 -34.09
N VAL A 235 -28.74 -24.35 -33.43
CA VAL A 235 -30.05 -24.47 -34.11
C VAL A 235 -30.52 -23.12 -34.63
N THR A 236 -30.60 -22.99 -35.96
CA THR A 236 -31.02 -21.75 -36.65
C THR A 236 -32.51 -21.72 -36.98
N TYR A 237 -33.12 -22.90 -37.15
CA TYR A 237 -34.50 -23.08 -37.61
C TYR A 237 -35.25 -24.16 -36.80
N ILE A 238 -36.47 -23.83 -36.36
CA ILE A 238 -37.38 -24.72 -35.65
C ILE A 238 -38.70 -24.83 -36.44
N GLY A 239 -38.96 -25.99 -37.03
CA GLY A 239 -40.03 -26.23 -38.00
C GLY A 239 -41.46 -26.26 -37.43
N VAL A 240 -42.43 -26.18 -38.34
CA VAL A 240 -43.87 -26.10 -38.07
C VAL A 240 -44.32 -27.28 -37.21
N GLN A 241 -44.99 -26.99 -36.09
CA GLN A 241 -45.50 -28.01 -35.15
C GLN A 241 -44.46 -29.02 -34.61
N SER A 242 -43.16 -28.75 -34.72
CA SER A 242 -42.08 -29.66 -34.28
C SER A 242 -42.22 -30.12 -32.82
N PHE A 243 -42.58 -29.22 -31.90
CA PHE A 243 -42.83 -29.48 -30.47
C PHE A 243 -44.30 -29.19 -30.05
N TYR A 244 -45.23 -29.32 -30.99
CA TYR A 244 -46.67 -29.12 -30.78
C TYR A 244 -47.31 -30.20 -29.90
N MET A 245 -48.25 -29.82 -29.04
CA MET A 245 -48.93 -30.69 -28.08
C MET A 245 -47.94 -31.56 -27.29
N LYS A 246 -47.09 -30.89 -26.52
CA LYS A 246 -46.10 -31.49 -25.61
C LYS A 246 -46.42 -31.08 -24.17
N LYS A 247 -45.56 -31.46 -23.23
CA LYS A 247 -45.74 -31.15 -21.80
C LYS A 247 -44.67 -30.20 -21.28
N LEU A 248 -43.98 -29.47 -22.17
CA LEU A 248 -42.86 -28.60 -21.87
C LEU A 248 -43.29 -27.54 -20.84
N THR A 249 -42.68 -27.56 -19.67
CA THR A 249 -42.88 -26.56 -18.59
C THR A 249 -41.93 -25.38 -18.68
N GLU A 250 -40.78 -25.59 -19.32
CA GLU A 250 -39.73 -24.62 -19.58
C GLU A 250 -39.16 -24.80 -20.98
N LEU A 251 -38.55 -23.73 -21.50
CA LEU A 251 -37.93 -23.68 -22.82
C LEU A 251 -36.90 -22.54 -22.84
N THR A 252 -35.67 -22.87 -23.18
CA THR A 252 -34.66 -21.88 -23.57
C THR A 252 -34.67 -21.78 -25.10
N ILE A 253 -34.86 -20.57 -25.62
CA ILE A 253 -34.56 -20.28 -27.04
C ILE A 253 -33.09 -19.85 -27.09
N PRO A 254 -32.18 -20.66 -27.66
CA PRO A 254 -30.76 -20.36 -27.69
C PRO A 254 -30.43 -19.28 -28.73
N ASN A 255 -29.22 -18.71 -28.66
CA ASN A 255 -28.87 -17.53 -29.46
C ASN A 255 -28.71 -17.83 -30.96
N GLY A 256 -28.59 -19.08 -31.37
CA GLY A 256 -28.57 -19.46 -32.79
C GLY A 256 -29.90 -19.28 -33.53
N VAL A 257 -31.04 -19.29 -32.82
CA VAL A 257 -32.37 -19.38 -33.45
C VAL A 257 -32.74 -18.09 -34.16
N THR A 258 -32.88 -18.16 -35.48
CA THR A 258 -33.29 -17.03 -36.33
C THR A 258 -34.77 -17.05 -36.69
N ASN A 259 -35.37 -18.24 -36.72
CA ASN A 259 -36.73 -18.47 -37.20
C ASN A 259 -37.41 -19.62 -36.42
N ILE A 260 -38.53 -19.31 -35.79
CA ILE A 260 -39.42 -20.28 -35.12
C ILE A 260 -40.72 -20.33 -35.91
N ALA A 261 -40.98 -21.45 -36.60
CA ALA A 261 -42.11 -21.57 -37.50
C ALA A 261 -43.46 -21.73 -36.76
N ALA A 262 -44.55 -21.59 -37.52
CA ALA A 262 -45.91 -21.57 -36.97
C ALA A 262 -46.22 -22.80 -36.10
N ARG A 263 -46.92 -22.56 -34.98
CA ARG A 263 -47.34 -23.59 -34.01
C ARG A 263 -46.23 -24.45 -33.39
N ALA A 264 -44.95 -24.10 -33.55
CA ALA A 264 -43.84 -24.96 -33.10
C ALA A 264 -43.94 -25.39 -31.63
N PHE A 265 -44.42 -24.53 -30.74
CA PHE A 265 -44.59 -24.80 -29.30
C PHE A 265 -46.05 -24.64 -28.81
N GLN A 266 -47.05 -24.66 -29.72
CA GLN A 266 -48.46 -24.52 -29.33
C GLN A 266 -48.91 -25.71 -28.46
N ASN A 267 -49.78 -25.41 -27.47
CA ASN A 267 -50.37 -26.38 -26.55
C ASN A 267 -49.29 -27.09 -25.71
N ASN A 268 -48.73 -26.31 -24.79
CA ASN A 268 -47.65 -26.68 -23.88
C ASN A 268 -47.92 -26.08 -22.48
N ARG A 269 -46.92 -26.09 -21.58
CA ARG A 269 -47.04 -25.60 -20.20
C ARG A 269 -45.99 -24.55 -19.87
N LEU A 270 -45.48 -23.84 -20.88
CA LEU A 270 -44.45 -22.83 -20.71
C LEU A 270 -44.99 -21.68 -19.86
N THR A 271 -44.25 -21.31 -18.81
CA THR A 271 -44.64 -20.27 -17.85
C THR A 271 -43.91 -18.94 -18.05
N LYS A 272 -42.76 -18.95 -18.74
CA LYS A 272 -41.93 -17.79 -19.05
C LYS A 272 -41.22 -18.01 -20.38
N LEU A 273 -40.81 -16.93 -21.05
CA LEU A 273 -40.08 -17.03 -22.32
C LEU A 273 -39.13 -15.84 -22.52
N HIS A 274 -37.90 -16.15 -22.90
CA HIS A 274 -36.95 -15.19 -23.46
C HIS A 274 -36.88 -15.36 -24.97
N ILE A 275 -37.01 -14.27 -25.71
CA ILE A 275 -36.76 -14.19 -27.15
C ILE A 275 -35.41 -13.46 -27.35
N PRO A 276 -34.34 -14.16 -27.74
CA PRO A 276 -33.02 -13.55 -27.95
C PRO A 276 -33.01 -12.63 -29.17
N ASN A 277 -32.02 -11.75 -29.24
CA ASN A 277 -31.97 -10.68 -30.25
C ASN A 277 -31.84 -11.18 -31.70
N THR A 278 -31.45 -12.44 -31.90
CA THR A 278 -31.28 -13.13 -33.19
C THR A 278 -32.57 -13.66 -33.81
N VAL A 279 -33.66 -13.80 -33.04
CA VAL A 279 -34.94 -14.25 -33.57
C VAL A 279 -35.54 -13.15 -34.46
N THR A 280 -35.55 -13.39 -35.78
CA THR A 280 -36.10 -12.47 -36.79
C THR A 280 -37.51 -12.83 -37.22
N HIS A 281 -37.94 -14.08 -36.99
CA HIS A 281 -39.29 -14.54 -37.33
C HIS A 281 -39.85 -15.47 -36.24
N ILE A 282 -41.09 -15.21 -35.84
CA ILE A 282 -41.92 -16.13 -35.07
C ILE A 282 -43.25 -16.29 -35.82
N GLY A 283 -43.61 -17.52 -36.15
CA GLY A 283 -44.83 -17.83 -36.90
C GLY A 283 -46.12 -17.59 -36.09
N ASP A 284 -47.25 -17.72 -36.78
CA ASP A 284 -48.57 -17.61 -36.16
C ASP A 284 -48.85 -18.80 -35.23
N TRP A 285 -49.59 -18.56 -34.14
CA TRP A 285 -49.92 -19.54 -33.09
C TRP A 285 -48.73 -20.18 -32.35
N THR A 286 -47.48 -19.75 -32.59
CA THR A 286 -46.27 -20.48 -32.14
C THR A 286 -46.21 -20.78 -30.64
N PHE A 287 -46.68 -19.88 -29.77
CA PHE A 287 -46.74 -20.06 -28.32
C PHE A 287 -48.18 -19.98 -27.77
N ALA A 288 -49.20 -20.18 -28.62
CA ALA A 288 -50.59 -20.26 -28.18
C ALA A 288 -50.85 -21.48 -27.27
N ASP A 289 -51.95 -21.47 -26.52
CA ASP A 289 -52.36 -22.57 -25.61
C ASP A 289 -51.25 -22.95 -24.59
N ASN A 290 -50.52 -21.96 -24.08
CA ASN A 290 -49.48 -22.14 -23.04
C ASN A 290 -49.97 -21.61 -21.69
N GLN A 291 -49.06 -21.41 -20.73
CA GLN A 291 -49.35 -20.88 -19.39
C GLN A 291 -48.47 -19.66 -19.08
N LEU A 292 -48.10 -18.90 -20.12
CA LEU A 292 -47.11 -17.84 -19.99
C LEU A 292 -47.62 -16.78 -19.01
N GLN A 293 -46.75 -16.42 -18.07
CA GLN A 293 -46.90 -15.32 -17.13
C GLN A 293 -46.26 -14.04 -17.71
N TRP A 294 -45.21 -14.20 -18.52
CA TRP A 294 -44.49 -13.12 -19.18
C TRP A 294 -43.66 -13.59 -20.38
N VAL A 295 -43.36 -12.64 -21.28
CA VAL A 295 -42.41 -12.82 -22.39
C VAL A 295 -41.49 -11.60 -22.45
N ARG A 296 -40.18 -11.83 -22.65
CA ARG A 296 -39.16 -10.77 -22.75
C ARG A 296 -38.43 -10.84 -24.09
N PHE A 297 -38.45 -9.74 -24.84
CA PHE A 297 -37.83 -9.59 -26.15
C PHE A 297 -36.55 -8.76 -26.06
N GLN A 298 -35.44 -9.25 -26.61
CA GLN A 298 -34.16 -8.54 -26.63
C GLN A 298 -33.95 -7.62 -27.84
N SER A 299 -34.85 -7.63 -28.83
CA SER A 299 -34.79 -6.83 -30.05
C SER A 299 -36.19 -6.42 -30.54
N PRO A 300 -36.32 -5.43 -31.45
CA PRO A 300 -37.57 -5.17 -32.17
C PRO A 300 -37.98 -6.37 -33.02
N LEU A 301 -39.26 -6.75 -33.02
CA LEU A 301 -39.75 -7.93 -33.71
C LEU A 301 -41.19 -7.75 -34.23
N VAL A 302 -41.44 -8.16 -35.48
CA VAL A 302 -42.79 -8.20 -36.07
C VAL A 302 -43.41 -9.56 -35.79
N LEU A 303 -44.44 -9.56 -34.94
CA LEU A 303 -45.15 -10.76 -34.51
C LEU A 303 -46.37 -11.04 -35.40
N GLN A 304 -46.83 -12.29 -35.39
CA GLN A 304 -48.10 -12.66 -36.02
C GLN A 304 -49.26 -12.52 -35.01
N PRO A 305 -50.51 -12.29 -35.46
CA PRO A 305 -51.61 -11.90 -34.56
C PRO A 305 -51.90 -12.89 -33.44
N ASN A 306 -51.68 -14.20 -33.67
CA ASN A 306 -52.02 -15.25 -32.71
C ASN A 306 -50.78 -15.84 -32.01
N THR A 307 -49.59 -15.22 -32.10
CA THR A 307 -48.35 -15.83 -31.57
C THR A 307 -48.43 -16.17 -30.07
N PHE A 308 -49.16 -15.38 -29.26
CA PHE A 308 -49.24 -15.51 -27.79
C PHE A 308 -50.68 -15.52 -27.24
N VAL A 309 -51.67 -16.04 -27.98
CA VAL A 309 -53.07 -16.09 -27.52
C VAL A 309 -53.33 -17.22 -26.52
N ASP A 310 -54.49 -17.18 -25.85
CA ASP A 310 -55.09 -18.30 -25.10
C ASP A 310 -54.14 -18.96 -24.07
N GLN A 311 -53.53 -18.15 -23.20
CA GLN A 311 -52.56 -18.61 -22.19
C GLN A 311 -53.20 -19.30 -20.97
N GLY A 312 -54.20 -20.16 -21.20
CA GLY A 312 -54.92 -20.88 -20.15
C GLY A 312 -56.05 -20.09 -19.48
N ASN A 313 -56.81 -20.78 -18.62
CA ASN A 313 -58.15 -20.36 -18.17
C ASN A 313 -58.21 -19.06 -17.34
N THR A 314 -57.07 -18.57 -16.84
CA THR A 314 -56.95 -17.36 -16.02
C THR A 314 -56.48 -16.13 -16.80
N PHE A 315 -56.17 -16.29 -18.09
CA PHE A 315 -55.59 -15.24 -18.91
C PHE A 315 -56.59 -14.11 -19.23
N ASP A 316 -56.27 -12.89 -18.77
CA ASP A 316 -57.06 -11.66 -18.97
C ASP A 316 -56.27 -10.61 -19.76
N GLY A 317 -55.54 -11.07 -20.79
CA GLY A 317 -54.81 -10.22 -21.73
C GLY A 317 -53.35 -9.89 -21.35
N TRP A 318 -52.65 -9.29 -22.31
CA TRP A 318 -51.24 -8.88 -22.21
C TRP A 318 -51.12 -7.39 -21.86
N TYR A 319 -50.16 -7.06 -20.99
CA TYR A 319 -49.89 -5.69 -20.53
C TYR A 319 -48.39 -5.38 -20.55
N LYS A 320 -48.04 -4.09 -20.64
CA LYS A 320 -46.66 -3.58 -20.55
C LYS A 320 -46.20 -3.34 -19.10
N ASP A 321 -47.09 -3.48 -18.11
CA ASP A 321 -46.83 -3.23 -16.68
C ASP A 321 -47.60 -4.19 -15.75
N LEU A 322 -47.05 -4.45 -14.56
CA LEU A 322 -47.64 -5.31 -13.51
C LEU A 322 -48.69 -4.60 -12.63
N ALA A 323 -49.01 -3.34 -12.92
CA ALA A 323 -50.17 -2.65 -12.37
C ALA A 323 -51.43 -2.83 -13.25
N TRP A 324 -51.30 -3.47 -14.42
CA TRP A 324 -52.36 -3.74 -15.39
C TRP A 324 -53.01 -2.46 -15.96
N THR A 325 -52.20 -1.40 -16.09
CA THR A 325 -52.68 -0.07 -16.52
C THR A 325 -52.50 0.20 -18.02
N THR A 326 -51.50 -0.44 -18.64
CA THR A 326 -51.11 -0.25 -20.05
C THR A 326 -51.24 -1.57 -20.81
N PRO A 327 -52.38 -1.85 -21.46
CA PRO A 327 -52.53 -3.00 -22.35
C PRO A 327 -51.44 -3.04 -23.42
N TRP A 328 -51.03 -4.24 -23.81
CA TRP A 328 -50.13 -4.42 -24.93
C TRP A 328 -50.87 -4.25 -26.26
N ASP A 329 -50.24 -3.56 -27.21
CA ASP A 329 -50.78 -3.19 -28.52
C ASP A 329 -50.42 -4.19 -29.64
N GLY A 330 -49.78 -5.31 -29.28
CA GLY A 330 -49.28 -6.31 -30.23
C GLY A 330 -47.92 -5.97 -30.87
N SER A 331 -47.34 -4.79 -30.58
CA SER A 331 -46.09 -4.33 -31.18
C SER A 331 -44.87 -4.50 -30.27
N ILE A 332 -43.71 -4.80 -30.88
CA ILE A 332 -42.39 -4.82 -30.22
C ILE A 332 -41.43 -3.96 -31.07
N SER A 333 -41.43 -2.65 -30.84
CA SER A 333 -40.59 -1.69 -31.58
C SER A 333 -39.19 -1.49 -30.99
N GLN A 334 -38.96 -2.01 -29.78
CA GLN A 334 -37.73 -1.94 -28.99
C GLN A 334 -37.68 -3.14 -28.02
N PRO A 335 -36.54 -3.45 -27.37
CA PRO A 335 -36.49 -4.48 -26.32
C PRO A 335 -37.55 -4.21 -25.24
N THR A 336 -38.42 -5.20 -24.99
CA THR A 336 -39.69 -5.02 -24.26
C THR A 336 -40.01 -6.28 -23.45
N SER A 337 -40.65 -6.12 -22.30
CA SER A 337 -41.32 -7.21 -21.57
C SER A 337 -42.83 -7.03 -21.63
N ILE A 338 -43.57 -8.14 -21.77
CA ILE A 338 -45.03 -8.16 -21.67
C ILE A 338 -45.46 -9.19 -20.62
N TYR A 339 -46.57 -8.90 -19.94
CA TYR A 339 -47.06 -9.64 -18.77
C TYR A 339 -48.50 -10.12 -18.99
N ALA A 340 -48.77 -11.38 -18.66
CA ALA A 340 -50.07 -12.01 -18.82
C ALA A 340 -50.91 -11.84 -17.54
N LYS A 341 -51.93 -11.00 -17.62
CA LYS A 341 -52.82 -10.72 -16.48
C LYS A 341 -53.59 -11.98 -16.08
N GLY A 342 -53.75 -12.17 -14.77
CA GLY A 342 -54.41 -13.35 -14.18
C GLY A 342 -53.54 -14.62 -14.14
N ASN A 343 -52.56 -14.76 -15.05
CA ASN A 343 -51.55 -15.82 -14.98
C ASN A 343 -50.33 -15.45 -14.12
N ALA A 344 -49.90 -14.18 -14.19
CA ALA A 344 -48.69 -13.72 -13.54
C ALA A 344 -48.76 -13.85 -12.02
N LEU A 345 -47.94 -14.75 -11.46
CA LEU A 345 -47.72 -14.82 -10.03
C LEU A 345 -46.76 -13.70 -9.64
N THR A 346 -47.28 -12.66 -8.97
CA THR A 346 -46.49 -11.52 -8.51
C THR A 346 -46.46 -11.43 -7.00
N PHE A 347 -45.29 -11.13 -6.45
CA PHE A 347 -45.08 -10.80 -5.06
C PHE A 347 -44.79 -9.30 -4.88
N THR A 348 -45.07 -8.79 -3.70
CA THR A 348 -44.85 -7.41 -3.28
C THR A 348 -43.57 -7.31 -2.47
N VAL A 349 -42.60 -6.54 -2.97
CA VAL A 349 -41.41 -6.13 -2.22
C VAL A 349 -41.72 -4.76 -1.59
N THR A 350 -41.79 -4.74 -0.27
CA THR A 350 -42.03 -3.52 0.52
C THR A 350 -40.71 -2.99 1.08
N PHE A 351 -40.49 -1.68 1.02
CA PHE A 351 -39.23 -1.06 1.45
C PHE A 351 -39.43 -0.28 2.75
N ASN A 352 -39.06 -0.88 3.89
CA ASN A 352 -39.04 -0.21 5.18
C ASN A 352 -37.70 0.52 5.37
N ALA A 353 -37.68 1.82 5.08
CA ALA A 353 -36.48 2.65 5.23
C ALA A 353 -36.06 2.91 6.69
N ASN A 354 -36.67 2.29 7.71
CA ASN A 354 -36.31 2.42 9.13
C ASN A 354 -36.12 3.88 9.59
N ASN A 355 -37.19 4.67 9.44
CA ASN A 355 -37.25 6.12 9.68
C ASN A 355 -36.40 6.99 8.73
N GLY A 356 -36.02 6.47 7.56
CA GLY A 356 -35.62 7.28 6.39
C GLY A 356 -36.80 7.67 5.50
N SER A 357 -36.51 8.30 4.36
CA SER A 357 -37.51 8.69 3.34
C SER A 357 -38.26 7.48 2.78
N ALA A 358 -39.56 7.65 2.49
CA ALA A 358 -40.39 6.61 1.91
C ALA A 358 -39.91 6.19 0.50
N ILE A 359 -40.07 4.90 0.20
CA ILE A 359 -39.73 4.26 -1.08
C ILE A 359 -40.97 3.49 -1.57
N ASP A 360 -41.31 3.61 -2.85
CA ASP A 360 -42.45 2.90 -3.42
C ASP A 360 -42.24 1.39 -3.46
N LYS A 361 -43.27 0.64 -3.07
CA LYS A 361 -43.27 -0.83 -3.14
C LYS A 361 -43.25 -1.32 -4.58
N GLN A 362 -42.47 -2.37 -4.84
CA GLN A 362 -42.39 -3.00 -6.15
C GLN A 362 -43.28 -4.24 -6.21
N LYS A 363 -43.89 -4.49 -7.38
CA LYS A 363 -44.42 -5.81 -7.73
C LYS A 363 -43.42 -6.52 -8.61
N ILE A 364 -42.97 -7.69 -8.18
CA ILE A 364 -41.98 -8.52 -8.88
C ILE A 364 -42.64 -9.86 -9.21
N LEU A 365 -42.27 -10.46 -10.35
CA LEU A 365 -42.73 -11.80 -10.73
C LEU A 365 -42.06 -12.86 -9.85
N ALA A 366 -42.75 -13.97 -9.58
CA ALA A 366 -42.18 -15.07 -8.81
C ALA A 366 -40.90 -15.61 -9.46
N GLY A 367 -39.78 -15.53 -8.72
CA GLY A 367 -38.46 -15.95 -9.17
C GLY A 367 -37.66 -14.89 -9.93
N GLU A 368 -38.20 -13.70 -10.20
CA GLU A 368 -37.44 -12.57 -10.73
C GLU A 368 -36.79 -11.75 -9.61
N LYS A 369 -35.81 -10.91 -9.97
CA LYS A 369 -35.07 -10.05 -9.03
C LYS A 369 -35.80 -8.72 -8.83
N ALA A 370 -35.75 -8.19 -7.61
CA ALA A 370 -36.20 -6.81 -7.36
C ALA A 370 -35.26 -5.80 -8.02
N LEU A 371 -35.77 -4.63 -8.41
CA LEU A 371 -34.90 -3.52 -8.82
C LEU A 371 -34.39 -2.81 -7.56
N ALA A 372 -33.12 -2.42 -7.54
CA ALA A 372 -32.61 -1.55 -6.49
C ALA A 372 -33.35 -0.19 -6.56
N PRO A 373 -34.00 0.26 -5.47
CA PRO A 373 -34.53 1.62 -5.41
C PRO A 373 -33.38 2.63 -5.31
N ALA A 374 -33.67 3.92 -5.51
CA ALA A 374 -32.75 4.96 -5.08
C ALA A 374 -32.56 4.92 -3.56
N ASP A 375 -31.34 5.19 -3.08
CA ASP A 375 -31.04 5.14 -1.64
C ASP A 375 -31.91 6.12 -0.86
N PRO A 376 -32.57 5.66 0.23
CA PRO A 376 -33.36 6.54 1.07
C PRO A 376 -32.45 7.54 1.81
N THR A 377 -33.03 8.64 2.26
CA THR A 377 -32.32 9.68 3.02
C THR A 377 -32.80 9.74 4.48
N LYS A 378 -31.88 10.06 5.40
CA LYS A 378 -32.15 10.20 6.84
C LYS A 378 -31.17 11.20 7.45
N ARG A 379 -31.66 12.13 8.27
CA ARG A 379 -30.82 13.16 8.91
C ARG A 379 -29.83 12.51 9.89
N GLY A 380 -28.58 12.95 9.88
CA GLY A 380 -27.50 12.40 10.73
C GLY A 380 -27.00 11.02 10.35
N SER A 381 -27.43 10.45 9.20
CA SER A 381 -27.07 9.08 8.81
C SER A 381 -26.63 8.95 7.36
N LEU A 382 -25.84 7.90 7.11
CA LEU A 382 -25.52 7.33 5.80
C LEU A 382 -26.33 6.05 5.63
N PHE A 383 -26.85 5.81 4.42
CA PHE A 383 -27.49 4.55 4.08
C PHE A 383 -26.42 3.49 3.83
N VAL A 384 -26.63 2.26 4.32
CA VAL A 384 -25.66 1.16 4.23
C VAL A 384 -26.12 0.06 3.27
N GLY A 385 -27.44 -0.13 3.14
CA GLY A 385 -28.00 -1.17 2.29
C GLY A 385 -29.32 -1.72 2.82
N TRP A 386 -29.87 -2.68 2.07
CA TRP A 386 -31.16 -3.33 2.35
C TRP A 386 -30.94 -4.73 2.94
N TYR A 387 -31.77 -5.12 3.91
CA TYR A 387 -31.68 -6.36 4.68
C TYR A 387 -33.01 -7.12 4.65
N LYS A 388 -32.97 -8.45 4.84
CA LYS A 388 -34.13 -9.36 4.75
C LYS A 388 -34.93 -9.46 6.05
N ASP A 389 -34.31 -9.02 7.14
CA ASP A 389 -34.74 -9.13 8.53
C ASP A 389 -34.73 -7.75 9.23
N GLU A 390 -35.55 -7.60 10.28
CA GLU A 390 -35.68 -6.34 11.02
C GLU A 390 -34.45 -6.08 11.92
N GLU A 391 -33.76 -7.16 12.29
CA GLU A 391 -32.52 -7.20 13.05
C GLU A 391 -31.27 -6.79 12.23
N LEU A 392 -31.42 -6.60 10.91
CA LEU A 392 -30.37 -6.11 9.98
C LEU A 392 -29.11 -7.00 9.92
N THR A 393 -29.31 -8.32 9.98
CA THR A 393 -28.26 -9.35 9.98
C THR A 393 -28.03 -9.99 8.61
N VAL A 394 -29.08 -10.19 7.81
CA VAL A 394 -29.01 -10.85 6.48
C VAL A 394 -29.18 -9.81 5.37
N PRO A 395 -28.12 -9.42 4.64
CA PRO A 395 -28.24 -8.45 3.55
C PRO A 395 -29.05 -9.02 2.36
N TRP A 396 -29.77 -8.15 1.66
CA TRP A 396 -30.42 -8.44 0.38
C TRP A 396 -29.58 -7.90 -0.78
N ASN A 397 -29.27 -8.78 -1.74
CA ASN A 397 -28.48 -8.45 -2.91
C ASN A 397 -29.34 -8.50 -4.18
N PHE A 398 -29.70 -7.32 -4.70
CA PHE A 398 -30.52 -7.17 -5.92
C PHE A 398 -29.91 -7.81 -7.17
N ALA A 399 -28.60 -8.07 -7.20
CA ALA A 399 -27.93 -8.75 -8.31
C ALA A 399 -28.08 -10.29 -8.25
N THR A 400 -28.41 -10.89 -7.09
CA THR A 400 -28.47 -12.35 -6.92
C THR A 400 -29.80 -12.87 -6.37
N ASP A 401 -30.42 -12.18 -5.42
CA ASP A 401 -31.63 -12.64 -4.73
C ASP A 401 -32.89 -12.55 -5.60
N ALA A 402 -33.65 -13.64 -5.62
CA ALA A 402 -34.92 -13.76 -6.33
C ALA A 402 -36.12 -13.64 -5.37
N VAL A 403 -37.19 -12.99 -5.82
CA VAL A 403 -38.40 -12.78 -5.02
C VAL A 403 -39.30 -14.01 -5.11
N ILE A 404 -39.31 -14.82 -4.04
CA ILE A 404 -40.08 -16.08 -3.95
C ILE A 404 -41.32 -16.00 -3.04
N GLY A 405 -41.60 -14.82 -2.48
CA GLY A 405 -42.75 -14.52 -1.63
C GLY A 405 -42.91 -13.01 -1.41
N ASP A 406 -44.05 -12.57 -0.87
CA ASP A 406 -44.19 -11.20 -0.36
C ASP A 406 -43.17 -10.98 0.77
N LEU A 407 -42.42 -9.89 0.72
CA LEU A 407 -41.35 -9.61 1.69
C LEU A 407 -41.14 -8.12 1.94
N THR A 408 -40.62 -7.80 3.12
CA THR A 408 -40.19 -6.46 3.50
C THR A 408 -38.67 -6.40 3.54
N LEU A 409 -38.07 -5.43 2.86
CA LEU A 409 -36.66 -5.11 2.98
C LEU A 409 -36.46 -3.95 3.94
N TYR A 410 -35.51 -4.09 4.84
CA TYR A 410 -35.24 -3.17 5.93
C TYR A 410 -33.96 -2.37 5.68
N GLY A 411 -34.04 -1.05 5.82
CA GLY A 411 -32.91 -0.14 5.54
C GLY A 411 -31.94 -0.06 6.71
N LYS A 412 -30.66 -0.36 6.46
CA LYS A 412 -29.58 -0.21 7.45
C LYS A 412 -28.92 1.17 7.35
N TRP A 413 -28.58 1.72 8.51
CA TRP A 413 -28.05 3.07 8.65
C TRP A 413 -26.79 3.06 9.49
N MET A 414 -25.79 3.83 9.05
CA MET A 414 -24.64 4.23 9.86
C MET A 414 -24.82 5.70 10.22
N LYS A 415 -24.26 6.17 11.33
CA LYS A 415 -24.18 7.60 11.60
C LYS A 415 -23.26 8.28 10.57
N LYS A 416 -23.47 9.57 10.31
CA LYS A 416 -22.46 10.37 9.60
C LYS A 416 -21.25 10.60 10.52
N PRO A 417 -20.01 10.56 10.01
CA PRO A 417 -18.89 11.17 10.70
C PRO A 417 -18.93 12.70 10.54
N HIS A 418 -18.25 13.39 11.45
CA HIS A 418 -17.86 14.80 11.37
C HIS A 418 -16.36 14.90 11.66
N THR A 419 -15.68 15.88 11.07
CA THR A 419 -14.25 16.12 11.27
C THR A 419 -14.03 17.01 12.50
N VAL A 420 -13.30 16.50 13.50
CA VAL A 420 -12.73 17.34 14.55
C VAL A 420 -11.31 17.72 14.16
N ALA A 421 -11.03 19.03 14.13
CA ALA A 421 -9.68 19.56 13.94
C ALA A 421 -9.08 19.99 15.30
N PHE A 422 -7.83 19.64 15.55
CA PHE A 422 -7.05 20.09 16.71
C PHE A 422 -6.01 21.12 16.22
N HIS A 423 -6.23 22.39 16.55
CA HIS A 423 -5.38 23.51 16.18
C HIS A 423 -4.43 23.88 17.33
N ASN A 424 -3.15 23.54 17.19
CA ASN A 424 -2.11 23.78 18.17
C ASN A 424 -1.00 24.67 17.59
N ASP A 425 -1.07 25.97 17.90
CA ASP A 425 -0.13 27.00 17.42
C ASP A 425 -0.14 27.12 15.88
N THR A 426 0.78 26.45 15.17
CA THR A 426 0.80 26.32 13.70
C THR A 426 0.23 25.00 13.18
N ASP A 427 0.06 24.02 14.06
CA ASP A 427 -0.10 22.63 13.68
C ASP A 427 -1.57 22.23 13.75
N ILE A 428 -2.14 21.75 12.64
CA ILE A 428 -3.51 21.26 12.57
C ILE A 428 -3.48 19.75 12.31
N THR A 429 -4.16 18.99 13.16
CA THR A 429 -4.39 17.55 13.00
C THR A 429 -5.89 17.27 13.02
N THR A 430 -6.37 16.20 12.38
CA THR A 430 -7.81 15.92 12.28
C THR A 430 -8.18 14.47 12.64
N VAL A 431 -9.41 14.28 13.11
CA VAL A 431 -9.99 12.96 13.38
C VAL A 431 -11.49 12.94 13.07
N GLU A 432 -11.97 11.82 12.52
CA GLU A 432 -13.39 11.60 12.22
C GLU A 432 -14.12 11.01 13.43
N VAL A 433 -15.25 11.61 13.83
CA VAL A 433 -16.09 11.12 14.95
C VAL A 433 -17.54 10.98 14.49
N LEU A 434 -18.20 9.88 14.85
CA LEU A 434 -19.60 9.64 14.48
C LEU A 434 -20.58 10.58 15.24
N ASP A 435 -21.62 11.02 14.53
CA ASP A 435 -22.63 11.98 15.00
C ASP A 435 -23.16 11.72 16.42
N GLY A 436 -22.92 12.64 17.34
CA GLY A 436 -23.34 12.55 18.73
C GLY A 436 -22.55 11.55 19.59
N GLU A 437 -21.43 11.01 19.14
CA GLU A 437 -20.46 10.29 20.00
C GLU A 437 -19.52 11.23 20.75
N LEU A 438 -18.82 10.69 21.74
CA LEU A 438 -17.74 11.39 22.46
C LEU A 438 -16.43 11.33 21.67
N LEU A 439 -15.64 12.40 21.78
CA LEU A 439 -14.30 12.48 21.22
C LEU A 439 -13.28 11.82 22.18
N THR A 440 -12.45 10.92 21.68
CA THR A 440 -11.32 10.36 22.46
C THR A 440 -10.28 11.45 22.70
N LYS A 441 -9.83 11.64 23.94
CA LYS A 441 -8.78 12.64 24.25
C LYS A 441 -7.46 12.27 23.55
N PRO A 442 -6.85 13.18 22.76
CA PRO A 442 -5.50 12.97 22.24
C PRO A 442 -4.45 13.07 23.36
N LEU A 443 -3.21 12.70 23.07
CA LEU A 443 -2.07 13.03 23.92
C LEU A 443 -1.94 14.57 24.00
N ASP A 444 -1.69 15.10 25.20
CA ASP A 444 -1.46 16.54 25.35
C ASP A 444 -0.17 16.94 24.63
N PRO A 445 -0.18 17.99 23.78
CA PRO A 445 0.99 18.41 23.03
C PRO A 445 2.07 18.99 23.95
N THR A 446 3.30 19.11 23.45
CA THR A 446 4.44 19.68 24.18
C THR A 446 5.07 20.86 23.42
N LYS A 447 5.40 21.94 24.13
CA LYS A 447 6.02 23.14 23.57
C LYS A 447 7.09 23.68 24.53
N THR A 448 8.34 23.76 24.08
CA THR A 448 9.49 24.13 24.94
C THR A 448 9.28 25.47 25.63
N GLY A 449 9.36 25.47 26.97
CA GLY A 449 9.17 26.66 27.79
C GLY A 449 7.70 27.06 28.06
N TYR A 450 6.73 26.21 27.69
CA TYR A 450 5.30 26.41 27.97
C TYR A 450 4.67 25.17 28.63
N THR A 451 3.58 25.40 29.36
CA THR A 451 2.68 24.38 29.93
C THR A 451 1.36 24.40 29.16
N PHE A 452 0.87 23.24 28.75
CA PHE A 452 -0.42 23.07 28.09
C PHE A 452 -1.56 23.11 29.14
N LEU A 453 -2.63 23.87 28.86
CA LEU A 453 -3.78 24.00 29.77
C LEU A 453 -5.01 23.19 29.31
N GLY A 454 -5.11 22.86 28.03
CA GLY A 454 -6.21 22.07 27.48
C GLY A 454 -6.68 22.53 26.10
N TRP A 455 -7.75 21.88 25.64
CA TRP A 455 -8.42 22.14 24.37
C TRP A 455 -9.69 22.96 24.58
N TYR A 456 -9.90 23.98 23.74
CA TYR A 456 -11.01 24.95 23.82
C TYR A 456 -11.78 25.03 22.51
N LYS A 457 -13.04 25.45 22.56
CA LYS A 457 -13.97 25.49 21.40
C LYS A 457 -13.83 26.77 20.56
N ASP A 458 -12.97 27.69 21.00
CA ASP A 458 -12.83 29.06 20.53
C ASP A 458 -11.39 29.57 20.72
N GLU A 459 -10.95 30.49 19.87
CA GLU A 459 -9.60 31.07 19.88
C GLU A 459 -9.36 32.00 21.09
N GLU A 460 -10.43 32.57 21.66
CA GLU A 460 -10.41 33.35 22.89
C GLU A 460 -10.25 32.49 24.17
N PHE A 461 -10.26 31.16 24.03
CA PHE A 461 -10.15 30.18 25.13
C PHE A 461 -11.22 30.36 26.24
N SER A 462 -12.42 30.81 25.88
CA SER A 462 -13.52 31.02 26.83
C SER A 462 -14.26 29.73 27.20
N SER A 463 -14.28 28.73 26.31
CA SER A 463 -15.09 27.53 26.44
C SER A 463 -14.24 26.26 26.27
N GLN A 464 -13.83 25.65 27.39
CA GLN A 464 -13.05 24.40 27.36
C GLN A 464 -13.89 23.23 26.81
N TRP A 465 -13.26 22.29 26.09
CA TRP A 465 -13.87 21.04 25.64
C TRP A 465 -13.66 19.91 26.66
N ASP A 466 -14.75 19.30 27.11
CA ASP A 466 -14.75 18.17 28.04
C ASP A 466 -14.98 16.84 27.29
N PHE A 467 -13.89 16.10 27.07
CA PHE A 467 -13.88 14.78 26.42
C PHE A 467 -14.75 13.72 27.12
N ALA A 468 -15.22 13.95 28.36
CA ALA A 468 -16.14 13.05 29.06
C ALA A 468 -17.62 13.36 28.83
N THR A 469 -17.98 14.57 28.37
CA THR A 469 -19.38 15.02 28.27
C THR A 469 -19.77 15.69 26.94
N ASP A 470 -18.84 16.37 26.27
CA ASP A 470 -19.06 17.01 24.97
C ASP A 470 -19.12 15.97 23.83
N LYS A 471 -20.07 16.19 22.92
CA LYS A 471 -20.38 15.30 21.79
C LYS A 471 -20.16 16.01 20.46
N VAL A 472 -19.62 15.30 19.48
CA VAL A 472 -19.37 15.86 18.14
C VAL A 472 -20.64 15.75 17.30
N THR A 473 -21.31 16.86 17.02
CA THR A 473 -22.58 16.90 16.24
C THR A 473 -22.49 17.72 14.95
N GLU A 474 -21.33 18.31 14.68
CA GLU A 474 -20.95 19.04 13.48
C GLU A 474 -19.41 19.11 13.43
N ASP A 475 -18.84 19.49 12.29
CA ASP A 475 -17.39 19.71 12.15
C ASP A 475 -16.93 20.84 13.08
N ILE A 476 -15.87 20.63 13.86
CA ILE A 476 -15.43 21.58 14.90
C ILE A 476 -13.91 21.65 15.02
N THR A 477 -13.39 22.87 15.22
CA THR A 477 -11.97 23.11 15.57
C THR A 477 -11.82 23.31 17.07
N LEU A 478 -10.86 22.62 17.67
CA LEU A 478 -10.46 22.75 19.06
C LEU A 478 -9.06 23.37 19.17
N TYR A 479 -8.92 24.42 19.97
CA TYR A 479 -7.72 25.24 20.09
C TYR A 479 -6.92 24.91 21.35
N GLY A 480 -5.61 24.72 21.20
CA GLY A 480 -4.71 24.37 22.30
C GLY A 480 -4.23 25.60 23.08
N GLN A 481 -4.57 25.70 24.38
CA GLN A 481 -4.15 26.82 25.23
C GLN A 481 -2.80 26.57 25.92
N TRP A 482 -1.95 27.60 25.96
CA TRP A 482 -0.60 27.55 26.51
C TRP A 482 -0.34 28.66 27.53
N THR A 483 0.47 28.38 28.56
CA THR A 483 1.00 29.37 29.51
C THR A 483 2.52 29.26 29.56
N LYS A 484 3.25 30.39 29.62
CA LYS A 484 4.72 30.39 29.77
C LYS A 484 5.14 29.75 31.11
N ASN A 485 6.21 28.96 31.08
CA ASN A 485 6.87 28.48 32.28
C ASN A 485 7.63 29.64 32.96
N ASN A 486 7.84 29.52 34.27
CA ASN A 486 8.71 30.42 35.05
C ASN A 486 10.02 29.70 35.37
N TYR A 487 11.13 30.44 35.33
CA TYR A 487 12.48 29.98 35.61
C TYR A 487 13.15 30.89 36.65
N THR A 488 14.03 30.31 37.46
CA THR A 488 14.75 30.98 38.54
C THR A 488 16.11 31.45 38.04
N VAL A 489 16.31 32.77 37.96
CA VAL A 489 17.64 33.37 37.81
C VAL A 489 18.22 33.60 39.20
N GLN A 490 19.42 33.10 39.43
CA GLN A 490 20.20 33.32 40.65
C GLN A 490 21.34 34.30 40.37
N PHE A 491 21.54 35.26 41.26
CA PHE A 491 22.59 36.27 41.21
C PHE A 491 23.58 35.97 42.32
N GLN A 492 24.68 35.28 41.97
CA GLN A 492 25.69 34.80 42.91
C GLN A 492 26.85 35.78 43.05
N THR A 493 27.25 36.01 44.29
CA THR A 493 28.48 36.74 44.64
C THR A 493 29.24 35.98 45.73
N ASN A 494 30.46 36.42 46.00
CA ASN A 494 31.30 35.89 47.10
C ASN A 494 30.76 36.21 48.52
N PHE A 495 29.53 36.74 48.64
CA PHE A 495 28.95 37.23 49.90
C PHE A 495 27.46 36.86 50.07
N GLU A 496 26.67 36.91 49.01
CA GLU A 496 25.22 36.72 49.03
C GLU A 496 24.70 36.16 47.69
N LEU A 497 23.54 35.47 47.75
CA LEU A 497 22.82 34.87 46.62
C LEU A 497 21.39 35.43 46.59
N ILE A 498 21.01 36.09 45.50
CA ILE A 498 19.65 36.65 45.31
C ILE A 498 18.96 35.89 44.19
N THR A 499 17.67 35.56 44.33
CA THR A 499 16.90 34.87 43.28
C THR A 499 15.77 35.73 42.72
N SER A 500 15.46 35.53 41.44
CA SER A 500 14.35 36.18 40.72
C SER A 500 13.64 35.16 39.84
N ASN A 501 12.31 35.25 39.73
CA ASN A 501 11.52 34.39 38.85
C ASN A 501 11.16 35.15 37.57
N VAL A 502 11.49 34.58 36.41
CA VAL A 502 11.31 35.18 35.09
C VAL A 502 10.57 34.22 34.17
N GLN A 503 9.64 34.73 33.37
CA GLN A 503 8.93 33.90 32.39
C GLN A 503 9.80 33.55 31.18
N TYR A 504 9.53 32.38 30.59
CA TYR A 504 10.28 31.87 29.44
C TYR A 504 10.44 32.91 28.31
N GLY A 505 11.68 33.11 27.89
CA GLY A 505 12.03 34.01 26.80
C GLY A 505 11.95 35.50 27.14
N ASP A 506 11.70 35.89 28.39
CA ASP A 506 11.77 37.28 28.85
C ASP A 506 13.14 37.61 29.46
N LYS A 507 13.40 38.89 29.72
CA LYS A 507 14.67 39.36 30.29
C LYS A 507 14.55 39.46 31.81
N VAL A 508 15.63 39.16 32.53
CA VAL A 508 15.75 39.46 33.96
C VAL A 508 16.13 40.94 34.15
N GLU A 509 15.61 41.59 35.19
CA GLU A 509 16.06 42.94 35.56
C GLU A 509 17.45 42.91 36.22
N LYS A 510 18.20 44.02 36.10
CA LYS A 510 19.52 44.15 36.72
C LYS A 510 19.38 44.39 38.23
N PRO A 511 20.01 43.58 39.11
CA PRO A 511 19.95 43.80 40.55
C PRO A 511 20.60 45.12 40.95
N ILE A 512 20.07 45.73 42.03
CA ILE A 512 20.47 47.05 42.51
C ILE A 512 21.96 47.07 42.86
N ALA A 513 22.66 48.12 42.44
CA ALA A 513 24.11 48.20 42.50
C ALA A 513 24.64 48.11 43.94
N TRP A 514 25.40 47.05 44.21
CA TRP A 514 26.27 46.96 45.36
C TRP A 514 27.41 47.99 45.28
N MET A 515 27.92 48.41 46.44
CA MET A 515 29.15 49.20 46.56
C MET A 515 30.06 48.51 47.57
N LYS A 516 31.28 48.17 47.15
CA LYS A 516 32.28 47.49 47.97
C LYS A 516 33.49 48.40 48.10
N THR A 517 33.71 48.99 49.27
CA THR A 517 34.78 49.97 49.50
C THR A 517 36.15 49.44 49.07
N GLY A 518 36.86 50.19 48.23
CA GLY A 518 38.16 49.80 47.67
C GLY A 518 38.09 48.79 46.51
N TYR A 519 36.90 48.59 45.91
CA TYR A 519 36.70 47.77 44.72
C TYR A 519 35.68 48.37 43.74
N THR A 520 35.95 48.21 42.45
CA THR A 520 35.06 48.59 41.33
C THR A 520 34.40 47.34 40.73
N PHE A 521 33.06 47.37 40.58
CA PHE A 521 32.26 46.29 39.96
C PHE A 521 32.32 46.37 38.42
N THR A 522 32.64 45.27 37.75
CA THR A 522 32.88 45.23 36.30
C THR A 522 31.73 44.64 35.50
N GLY A 523 31.12 43.54 35.96
CA GLY A 523 30.12 42.83 35.15
C GLY A 523 29.40 41.68 35.85
N TRP A 524 28.39 41.18 35.14
CA TRP A 524 27.65 39.95 35.42
C TRP A 524 27.96 38.92 34.33
N TYR A 525 28.22 37.67 34.69
CA TYR A 525 28.70 36.63 33.79
C TYR A 525 27.87 35.35 33.92
N LYS A 526 27.81 34.53 32.87
CA LYS A 526 27.03 33.26 32.80
C LYS A 526 27.77 32.06 33.40
N ASP A 527 29.05 32.23 33.69
CA ASP A 527 30.03 31.22 34.08
C ASP A 527 30.83 31.68 35.32
N GLU A 528 31.31 30.72 36.11
CA GLU A 528 32.09 31.01 37.33
C GLU A 528 33.51 31.50 36.99
N GLU A 529 34.01 31.18 35.80
CA GLU A 529 35.26 31.65 35.21
C GLU A 529 35.22 33.09 34.68
N LEU A 530 34.05 33.76 34.70
CA LEU A 530 33.84 35.17 34.32
C LEU A 530 34.23 35.51 32.86
N THR A 531 33.94 34.61 31.93
CA THR A 531 34.29 34.74 30.51
C THR A 531 33.11 35.14 29.59
N LEU A 532 31.88 34.80 29.97
CA LEU A 532 30.67 35.00 29.16
C LEU A 532 29.76 36.05 29.79
N LEU A 533 29.99 37.33 29.47
CA LEU A 533 29.20 38.45 29.99
C LEU A 533 27.69 38.30 29.71
N TRP A 534 26.87 38.47 30.74
CA TRP A 534 25.41 38.59 30.64
C TRP A 534 25.00 40.02 30.29
N ASN A 535 24.24 40.15 29.21
CA ASN A 535 23.75 41.41 28.70
C ASN A 535 22.24 41.53 28.95
N PHE A 536 21.85 42.27 30.00
CA PHE A 536 20.46 42.53 30.40
C PHE A 536 19.59 43.16 29.28
N ASP A 537 20.20 43.79 28.26
CA ASP A 537 19.46 44.35 27.12
C ASP A 537 19.27 43.36 25.96
N MET A 538 19.95 42.21 25.94
CA MET A 538 19.93 41.27 24.81
C MET A 538 19.60 39.82 25.21
N ASP A 539 20.10 39.34 26.34
CA ASP A 539 19.91 37.98 26.82
C ASP A 539 18.49 37.76 27.37
N LYS A 540 18.06 36.50 27.36
CA LYS A 540 16.73 36.04 27.77
C LYS A 540 16.85 34.80 28.65
N VAL A 541 15.92 34.63 29.58
CA VAL A 541 15.87 33.48 30.48
C VAL A 541 15.11 32.34 29.80
N THR A 542 15.80 31.24 29.50
CA THR A 542 15.25 30.04 28.86
C THR A 542 15.22 28.81 29.78
N GLU A 543 15.98 28.87 30.87
CA GLU A 543 16.15 27.80 31.87
C GLU A 543 16.54 28.41 33.23
N ASP A 544 16.57 27.61 34.29
CA ASP A 544 17.11 28.01 35.59
C ASP A 544 18.62 28.24 35.46
N MET A 545 19.12 29.39 35.90
CA MET A 545 20.51 29.80 35.64
C MET A 545 21.11 30.64 36.77
N THR A 546 22.44 30.58 36.92
CA THR A 546 23.19 31.40 37.88
C THR A 546 24.09 32.37 37.12
N LEU A 547 24.06 33.63 37.54
CA LEU A 547 24.94 34.70 37.07
C LEU A 547 25.95 35.07 38.16
N TYR A 548 27.18 35.42 37.78
CA TYR A 548 28.32 35.65 38.68
C TYR A 548 28.85 37.09 38.57
N GLY A 549 29.18 37.72 39.70
CA GLY A 549 29.55 39.15 39.77
C GLY A 549 31.04 39.43 40.05
N GLU A 550 31.71 40.16 39.16
CA GLU A 550 33.16 40.45 39.24
C GLU A 550 33.49 41.81 39.92
N TRP A 551 34.65 41.87 40.62
CA TRP A 551 35.18 43.07 41.29
C TRP A 551 36.70 43.21 41.15
N ILE A 552 37.18 44.36 40.63
CA ILE A 552 38.60 44.76 40.62
C ILE A 552 38.90 45.62 41.86
N ALA A 553 40.11 45.54 42.43
CA ALA A 553 40.53 46.37 43.57
C ALA A 553 41.09 47.72 43.11
N ASP A 554 40.83 48.79 43.87
CA ASP A 554 41.25 50.16 43.54
C ASP A 554 42.74 50.42 43.90
N GLU A 555 43.41 51.41 43.28
CA GLU A 555 44.81 51.77 43.52
C GLU A 555 44.96 53.13 44.26
N TYR A 556 45.94 53.23 45.16
CA TYR A 556 46.24 54.43 45.96
C TYR A 556 47.73 54.78 45.94
N SER A 557 48.06 56.04 46.23
CA SER A 557 49.42 56.60 46.23
C SER A 557 49.92 56.97 47.63
N ILE A 558 51.24 56.82 47.85
CA ILE A 558 51.90 57.08 49.13
C ILE A 558 53.07 58.03 48.87
N THR A 559 53.13 59.13 49.62
CA THR A 559 54.13 60.19 49.46
C THR A 559 54.98 60.37 50.72
N PHE A 560 56.18 60.95 50.58
CA PHE A 560 57.18 61.01 51.65
C PHE A 560 57.67 62.44 51.91
N TYR A 561 57.44 62.94 53.13
CA TYR A 561 57.84 64.26 53.61
C TYR A 561 59.07 64.16 54.54
N THR A 562 60.21 64.66 54.06
CA THR A 562 61.53 64.36 54.64
C THR A 562 62.03 65.38 55.67
N ASP A 563 61.24 66.42 55.99
CA ASP A 563 61.61 67.54 56.88
C ASP A 563 63.06 68.05 56.62
N GLY A 564 63.31 68.55 55.40
CA GLY A 564 64.62 69.08 55.02
C GLY A 564 65.74 68.02 54.86
N GLY A 565 65.44 66.74 55.01
CA GLY A 565 66.30 65.65 54.53
C GLY A 565 66.16 65.41 53.03
N THR A 566 67.06 64.61 52.44
CA THR A 566 67.04 64.22 51.01
C THR A 566 65.69 63.66 50.57
N ALA A 567 65.11 64.22 49.49
CA ALA A 567 63.76 63.88 48.98
C ALA A 567 63.65 62.45 48.43
N ILE A 568 62.42 61.90 48.48
CA ILE A 568 62.07 60.52 48.09
C ILE A 568 60.83 60.54 47.19
N SER A 569 60.82 59.70 46.16
CA SER A 569 59.70 59.60 45.20
C SER A 569 58.47 58.91 45.82
N PRO A 570 57.24 59.33 45.45
CA PRO A 570 56.03 58.58 45.76
C PRO A 570 56.02 57.16 45.17
N VAL A 571 55.22 56.28 45.78
CA VAL A 571 54.91 54.91 45.31
C VAL A 571 53.40 54.71 45.24
N THR A 572 52.94 53.63 44.59
CA THR A 572 51.51 53.23 44.58
C THR A 572 51.32 51.80 45.08
N ALA A 573 50.11 51.48 45.53
CA ALA A 573 49.70 50.15 45.92
C ALA A 573 48.19 49.96 45.76
N MET A 574 47.79 48.73 45.41
CA MET A 574 46.38 48.33 45.41
C MET A 574 45.81 48.31 46.84
N TYR A 575 44.50 48.50 46.97
CA TYR A 575 43.78 48.50 48.25
C TYR A 575 44.16 47.31 49.15
N ASN A 576 44.45 47.59 50.42
CA ASN A 576 44.73 46.60 51.47
C ASN A 576 46.03 45.78 51.23
N LYS A 577 47.01 46.37 50.51
CA LYS A 577 48.40 45.88 50.36
C LYS A 577 49.39 46.68 51.22
N LEU A 578 50.57 46.11 51.45
CA LEU A 578 51.74 46.80 52.03
C LEU A 578 52.52 47.55 50.92
N ILE A 579 53.48 48.38 51.32
CA ILE A 579 54.52 48.97 50.45
C ILE A 579 55.90 48.68 51.02
N ASP A 580 56.92 48.62 50.16
CA ASP A 580 58.32 48.45 50.58
C ASP A 580 58.87 49.70 51.30
N GLU A 581 59.84 49.53 52.19
CA GLU A 581 60.48 50.65 52.90
C GLU A 581 61.39 51.48 51.95
N PRO A 582 61.24 52.82 51.90
CA PRO A 582 62.06 53.67 51.05
C PRO A 582 63.49 53.87 51.61
N PRO A 583 64.45 54.33 50.79
CA PRO A 583 65.78 54.71 51.26
C PRO A 583 65.72 55.76 52.39
N PHE A 584 66.52 55.59 53.44
CA PHE A 584 66.56 56.53 54.57
C PHE A 584 67.04 57.92 54.12
N PRO A 585 66.34 59.01 54.51
CA PRO A 585 66.77 60.36 54.19
C PRO A 585 67.99 60.78 55.04
N ILE A 586 68.75 61.76 54.55
CA ILE A 586 69.95 62.30 55.23
C ILE A 586 69.79 63.81 55.50
N LYS A 587 70.17 64.26 56.70
CA LYS A 587 70.14 65.67 57.17
C LYS A 587 71.41 65.97 57.98
N ALA A 588 72.19 66.98 57.59
CA ALA A 588 73.50 67.26 58.19
C ALA A 588 73.39 67.67 59.67
N ASP A 589 74.35 67.23 60.51
CA ASP A 589 74.32 67.30 61.98
C ASP A 589 73.15 66.55 62.66
N TYR A 590 72.36 65.72 61.94
CA TYR A 590 71.23 65.00 62.49
C TYR A 590 71.19 63.48 62.14
N ARG A 591 70.70 62.67 63.09
CA ARG A 591 70.44 61.22 62.97
C ARG A 591 68.96 60.96 62.69
N PHE A 592 68.63 60.19 61.65
CA PHE A 592 67.24 59.81 61.30
C PHE A 592 66.64 58.78 62.28
N LEU A 593 65.33 58.86 62.54
CA LEU A 593 64.62 58.06 63.55
C LEU A 593 63.33 57.35 63.07
N GLY A 594 62.98 57.38 61.78
CA GLY A 594 61.85 56.61 61.21
C GLY A 594 60.71 57.45 60.60
N TRP A 595 59.72 56.75 60.07
CA TRP A 595 58.56 57.29 59.35
C TRP A 595 57.28 57.30 60.21
N TYR A 596 56.43 58.32 60.00
CA TYR A 596 55.22 58.57 60.78
C TYR A 596 54.01 58.91 59.88
N LYS A 597 52.79 58.62 60.35
CA LYS A 597 51.52 58.82 59.60
C LYS A 597 50.91 60.22 59.75
N ASP A 598 51.56 61.06 60.55
CA ASP A 598 51.06 62.35 61.02
C ASP A 598 52.23 63.31 61.18
N GLU A 599 51.95 64.60 60.95
CA GLU A 599 52.93 65.69 61.00
C GLU A 599 53.43 65.95 62.44
N GLU A 600 52.63 65.58 63.45
CA GLU A 600 53.00 65.60 64.86
C GLU A 600 54.01 64.50 65.26
N LEU A 601 54.34 63.57 64.35
CA LEU A 601 55.31 62.48 64.53
C LEU A 601 54.98 61.55 65.73
N MET A 602 53.69 61.26 65.94
CA MET A 602 53.16 60.47 67.05
C MET A 602 52.83 59.02 66.69
N LYS A 603 52.28 58.74 65.49
CA LYS A 603 51.94 57.38 65.04
C LYS A 603 52.99 56.90 64.04
N PRO A 604 53.92 55.99 64.41
CA PRO A 604 54.87 55.45 63.44
C PRO A 604 54.14 54.70 62.32
N TRP A 605 54.70 54.73 61.11
CA TRP A 605 54.34 53.84 60.02
C TRP A 605 55.28 52.63 60.02
N SER A 606 54.72 51.44 59.87
CA SER A 606 55.42 50.15 59.89
C SER A 606 55.17 49.42 58.58
N PHE A 607 56.17 49.37 57.70
CA PHE A 607 56.06 48.76 56.37
C PHE A 607 55.72 47.26 56.41
N ASP A 608 56.03 46.57 57.51
CA ASP A 608 55.67 45.16 57.75
C ASP A 608 54.17 44.93 58.03
N THR A 609 53.43 45.96 58.48
CA THR A 609 52.08 45.79 59.05
C THR A 609 51.03 46.78 58.56
N ASP A 610 51.44 47.99 58.19
CA ASP A 610 50.55 49.06 57.78
C ASP A 610 50.22 48.98 56.29
N LYS A 611 48.91 48.97 56.02
CA LYS A 611 48.39 48.75 54.68
C LYS A 611 47.78 50.01 54.11
N VAL A 612 47.87 50.11 52.80
CA VAL A 612 47.39 51.26 52.03
C VAL A 612 45.89 51.09 51.80
N THR A 613 45.10 51.94 52.47
CA THR A 613 43.63 51.98 52.33
C THR A 613 43.13 53.26 51.67
N GLU A 614 43.99 54.27 51.56
CA GLU A 614 43.73 55.57 50.94
C GLU A 614 45.06 56.27 50.56
N ASN A 615 44.98 57.40 49.86
CA ASN A 615 46.17 58.20 49.53
C ASN A 615 46.84 58.73 50.82
N THR A 616 48.11 58.39 51.05
CA THR A 616 48.80 58.56 52.34
C THR A 616 50.05 59.44 52.21
N THR A 617 50.40 60.17 53.27
CA THR A 617 51.67 60.94 53.39
C THR A 617 52.42 60.51 54.65
N LEU A 618 53.72 60.27 54.53
CA LEU A 618 54.58 59.78 55.62
C LEU A 618 55.69 60.80 55.97
N TYR A 619 55.99 60.99 57.26
CA TYR A 619 56.79 62.10 57.80
C TYR A 619 58.05 61.64 58.58
N ALA A 620 59.15 62.40 58.52
CA ALA A 620 60.51 62.05 59.02
C ALA A 620 60.91 62.69 60.39
N LYS A 621 61.93 62.13 61.09
CA LYS A 621 62.31 62.49 62.50
C LYS A 621 63.84 62.44 62.80
N TRP A 622 64.37 63.29 63.71
CA TRP A 622 65.82 63.70 63.76
C TRP A 622 66.48 64.02 65.17
N GLU A 623 67.82 63.91 65.37
CA GLU A 623 68.61 64.13 66.67
C GLU A 623 70.16 64.48 66.50
N LYS A 624 70.92 65.11 67.46
CA LYS A 624 72.28 65.80 67.28
C LYS A 624 73.42 65.62 68.38
N GLU A 625 74.75 65.85 68.09
CA GLU A 625 75.99 65.51 68.92
C GLU A 625 77.13 66.60 69.20
N ALA A 626 78.30 66.27 69.85
CA ALA A 626 79.41 67.16 70.39
C ALA A 626 80.91 66.61 70.51
N ALA A 627 81.92 67.33 71.11
CA ALA A 627 83.43 67.14 70.92
C ALA A 627 84.44 67.16 72.16
N HIS A 628 85.79 67.02 71.96
CA HIS A 628 86.87 66.57 72.95
C HIS A 628 88.28 67.32 72.99
N TYR A 629 89.19 67.04 73.98
CA TYR A 629 90.53 67.69 74.27
C TYR A 629 91.66 66.76 74.88
N TYR A 630 92.94 67.20 74.97
CA TYR A 630 94.16 66.49 75.50
C TYR A 630 95.19 67.36 76.32
N THR A 631 96.24 66.76 76.93
CA THR A 631 97.32 67.44 77.71
C THR A 631 98.78 67.29 77.19
N LEU A 632 99.68 68.19 77.61
CA LEU A 632 101.14 68.11 77.41
C LEU A 632 101.94 68.56 78.65
N ASP A 633 102.83 67.70 79.15
CA ASP A 633 103.65 67.89 80.37
C ASP A 633 105.15 68.17 80.08
N PHE A 634 105.87 68.71 81.07
CA PHE A 634 107.27 69.16 80.94
C PHE A 634 108.16 68.74 82.12
N VAL A 635 109.22 67.96 81.85
CA VAL A 635 110.22 67.47 82.82
C VAL A 635 111.57 68.15 82.58
N SER A 636 111.89 69.12 83.43
CA SER A 636 113.04 70.03 83.29
C SER A 636 114.42 69.41 83.53
N ASN A 637 114.52 68.14 83.93
CA ASN A 637 115.76 67.39 84.16
C ASN A 637 116.84 68.19 84.91
N GLY A 638 116.48 68.69 86.10
CA GLY A 638 117.37 69.48 86.96
C GLY A 638 117.44 70.97 86.65
N GLY A 639 116.62 71.48 85.72
CA GLY A 639 116.34 72.92 85.60
C GLY A 639 115.03 73.33 86.30
N SER A 640 114.70 74.62 86.21
CA SER A 640 113.43 75.19 86.73
C SER A 640 112.17 74.48 86.20
N THR A 641 111.16 74.31 87.05
CA THR A 641 109.86 73.70 86.72
C THR A 641 109.05 74.51 85.71
N ILE A 642 108.21 73.81 84.94
CA ILE A 642 107.33 74.35 83.88
C ILE A 642 105.93 73.74 84.06
N ALA A 643 104.88 74.52 83.82
CA ALA A 643 103.50 74.05 83.93
C ALA A 643 103.02 73.35 82.63
N PRO A 644 102.16 72.32 82.72
CA PRO A 644 101.57 71.64 81.57
C PRO A 644 100.57 72.52 80.79
N GLN A 645 100.23 72.07 79.58
CA GLN A 645 99.27 72.74 78.68
C GLN A 645 98.10 71.81 78.34
N MET A 646 96.92 72.39 78.14
CA MET A 646 95.69 71.74 77.65
C MET A 646 95.43 72.19 76.21
N LEU A 647 95.19 71.25 75.29
CA LEU A 647 95.15 71.51 73.85
C LEU A 647 94.06 70.66 73.17
N THR A 648 93.50 71.15 72.07
CA THR A 648 92.64 70.34 71.19
C THR A 648 93.49 69.40 70.34
N ALA A 649 92.91 68.26 69.94
CA ALA A 649 93.59 67.26 69.14
C ALA A 649 94.21 67.87 67.86
N SER A 650 95.45 67.47 67.56
CA SER A 650 96.21 67.90 66.38
C SER A 650 96.58 69.39 66.34
N THR A 651 96.63 70.07 67.49
CA THR A 651 97.16 71.46 67.60
C THR A 651 98.60 71.51 68.15
N THR A 652 99.35 72.53 67.77
CA THR A 652 100.74 72.77 68.23
C THR A 652 100.75 73.39 69.62
N ALA A 653 101.61 72.88 70.51
CA ALA A 653 101.79 73.45 71.84
C ALA A 653 102.57 74.78 71.81
N THR A 654 102.31 75.67 72.76
CA THR A 654 103.08 76.91 72.91
C THR A 654 104.44 76.58 73.52
N GLN A 655 105.54 77.12 72.99
CA GLN A 655 106.86 76.92 73.61
C GLN A 655 106.92 77.59 74.99
N PRO A 656 107.16 76.85 76.09
CA PRO A 656 107.37 77.46 77.40
C PRO A 656 108.72 78.19 77.43
N ALA A 657 108.88 79.11 78.40
CA ALA A 657 110.18 79.71 78.68
C ALA A 657 111.23 78.61 78.89
N ASN A 658 112.40 78.77 78.26
CA ASN A 658 113.48 77.79 78.40
C ASN A 658 113.85 77.64 79.88
N PRO A 659 113.92 76.41 80.43
CA PRO A 659 114.29 76.22 81.81
C PRO A 659 115.73 76.67 82.04
N ILE A 660 116.08 77.00 83.28
CA ILE A 660 117.43 77.42 83.67
C ILE A 660 118.05 76.34 84.56
N ARG A 661 119.30 75.96 84.26
CA ARG A 661 120.15 75.06 85.06
C ARG A 661 121.58 75.61 85.05
N GLU A 662 122.11 75.91 86.22
CA GLU A 662 123.43 76.56 86.35
C GLU A 662 124.56 75.68 85.80
N GLY A 663 125.51 76.31 85.09
CA GLY A 663 126.64 75.62 84.44
C GLY A 663 126.33 74.93 83.10
N TYR A 664 125.08 74.96 82.61
CA TYR A 664 124.67 74.31 81.36
C TYR A 664 123.86 75.25 80.46
N ILE A 665 123.91 75.03 79.14
CA ILE A 665 123.02 75.66 78.17
C ILE A 665 121.86 74.72 77.86
N PHE A 666 120.64 75.26 77.86
CA PHE A 666 119.45 74.52 77.47
C PHE A 666 119.48 74.19 75.98
N ALA A 667 119.36 72.91 75.65
CA ALA A 667 119.57 72.36 74.31
C ALA A 667 118.27 71.92 73.61
N GLY A 668 117.11 72.28 74.18
CA GLY A 668 115.79 71.95 73.64
C GLY A 668 115.01 70.93 74.46
N TRP A 669 113.72 70.83 74.12
CA TRP A 669 112.79 69.83 74.65
C TRP A 669 112.78 68.61 73.73
N TYR A 670 112.68 67.41 74.31
CA TYR A 670 112.74 66.12 73.62
C TYR A 670 111.56 65.24 74.02
N LYS A 671 111.09 64.37 73.13
CA LYS A 671 109.94 63.47 73.35
C LYS A 671 110.30 62.27 74.23
N ASP A 672 111.59 62.06 74.47
CA ASP A 672 112.16 60.94 75.19
C ASP A 672 113.23 61.38 76.21
N ALA A 673 113.35 60.66 77.32
CA ALA A 673 114.34 60.94 78.36
C ALA A 673 115.80 60.60 77.97
N GLN A 674 116.04 59.97 76.82
CA GLN A 674 117.38 59.73 76.26
C GLN A 674 117.82 60.86 75.30
N PHE A 675 116.96 61.86 75.10
CA PHE A 675 117.20 63.04 74.28
C PHE A 675 117.53 62.74 72.81
N THR A 676 116.85 61.77 72.23
CA THR A 676 117.06 61.31 70.85
C THR A 676 116.11 61.98 69.85
N ILE A 677 114.86 62.25 70.23
CA ILE A 677 113.82 62.84 69.39
C ILE A 677 113.48 64.26 69.90
N PRO A 678 113.92 65.35 69.26
CA PRO A 678 113.55 66.70 69.67
C PRO A 678 112.06 66.96 69.44
N TRP A 679 111.47 67.85 70.25
CA TRP A 679 110.13 68.39 70.05
C TRP A 679 110.19 69.82 69.51
N ASN A 680 109.46 70.09 68.42
CA ASN A 680 109.38 71.39 67.75
C ASN A 680 107.98 71.99 67.90
N PHE A 681 107.83 72.98 68.79
CA PHE A 681 106.57 73.69 69.07
C PHE A 681 105.91 74.40 67.87
N LYS A 682 106.56 74.48 66.70
CA LYS A 682 105.97 75.00 65.47
C LYS A 682 105.41 73.93 64.53
N THR A 683 105.77 72.66 64.69
CA THR A 683 105.41 71.59 63.74
C THR A 683 104.90 70.32 64.40
N ASP A 684 105.30 70.05 65.65
CA ASP A 684 104.79 68.94 66.42
C ASP A 684 103.45 69.30 67.06
N VAL A 685 102.46 68.45 66.80
CA VAL A 685 101.08 68.59 67.28
C VAL A 685 100.76 67.55 68.34
N VAL A 686 99.90 67.90 69.30
CA VAL A 686 99.48 67.02 70.39
C VAL A 686 98.28 66.19 69.93
N THR A 687 98.52 64.91 69.66
CA THR A 687 97.50 63.93 69.23
C THR A 687 97.07 62.95 70.33
N ALA A 688 97.80 62.93 71.45
CA ALA A 688 97.53 62.20 72.68
C ALA A 688 98.33 62.86 73.82
N ASN A 689 98.06 62.46 75.08
CA ASN A 689 98.78 63.00 76.23
C ASN A 689 100.29 62.66 76.16
N LEU A 690 101.14 63.66 76.35
CA LEU A 690 102.59 63.58 76.11
C LEU A 690 103.41 64.27 77.21
N THR A 691 104.69 63.92 77.34
CA THR A 691 105.63 64.53 78.30
C THR A 691 106.96 64.82 77.62
N LEU A 692 107.49 66.03 77.80
CA LEU A 692 108.72 66.48 77.15
C LEU A 692 109.87 66.65 78.16
N TYR A 693 111.08 66.31 77.74
CA TYR A 693 112.28 66.21 78.57
C TYR A 693 113.34 67.25 78.16
N ALA A 694 113.86 68.02 79.12
CA ALA A 694 114.86 69.04 78.85
C ALA A 694 116.26 68.45 78.64
N LYS A 695 116.91 68.76 77.50
CA LYS A 695 118.31 68.44 77.23
C LYS A 695 119.23 69.61 77.59
N TRP A 696 120.47 69.30 77.93
CA TRP A 696 121.50 70.26 78.35
C TRP A 696 122.81 70.02 77.59
N LEU A 697 123.52 71.10 77.23
CA LEU A 697 124.78 71.09 76.48
C LEU A 697 125.81 72.06 77.09
N ALA A 698 127.08 71.90 76.71
CA ALA A 698 128.10 72.94 76.76
C ALA A 698 128.10 73.77 75.43
N ASN A 699 128.82 74.89 75.37
CA ASN A 699 128.49 76.07 74.54
C ASN A 699 129.12 76.14 73.10
N ALA A 700 128.32 76.31 72.01
CA ALA A 700 128.69 76.54 70.56
C ALA A 700 127.45 76.94 69.63
N SER A 701 127.51 77.10 68.26
CA SER A 701 126.57 77.98 67.44
C SER A 701 126.08 77.72 65.91
N THR A 702 124.72 77.72 65.54
CA THR A 702 123.89 78.10 64.26
C THR A 702 123.16 77.13 63.18
N GLY A 703 122.09 77.55 62.36
CA GLY A 703 121.36 76.84 61.17
C GLY A 703 119.96 77.36 60.51
N GLY A 704 119.39 76.82 59.35
CA GLY A 704 118.04 77.10 58.58
C GLY A 704 117.85 76.42 57.13
N GLY A 705 116.82 76.35 56.17
CA GLY A 705 115.34 76.64 55.76
C GLY A 705 115.07 76.30 54.18
N GLU A 706 113.99 76.31 53.30
CA GLU A 706 112.45 76.29 53.01
C GLU A 706 112.14 76.17 51.42
N SER A 707 111.02 76.01 50.58
CA SER A 707 109.51 75.74 50.36
C SER A 707 109.17 75.43 48.79
N SER A 708 108.04 75.25 47.96
CA SER A 708 106.51 75.03 47.77
C SER A 708 106.16 74.63 46.22
N ASN A 709 105.02 74.44 45.40
CA ASN A 709 103.49 74.37 45.21
C ASN A 709 103.08 73.88 43.69
N GLN A 710 101.91 73.62 42.93
CA GLN A 710 100.36 73.50 42.86
C GLN A 710 99.72 72.67 41.59
N SER A 711 98.39 72.71 41.16
CA SER A 711 97.59 71.92 40.05
C SER A 711 96.18 72.57 39.57
N PRO A 712 95.07 72.11 38.79
CA PRO A 712 94.51 70.86 38.04
C PRO A 712 93.54 70.99 36.71
N THR A 713 92.72 69.97 36.19
CA THR A 713 91.80 69.95 34.93
C THR A 713 90.54 68.90 34.76
N PRO A 714 89.63 68.88 33.69
CA PRO A 714 88.25 68.14 33.55
C PRO A 714 87.73 67.40 32.19
N ILE A 715 86.40 66.99 32.03
CA ILE A 715 85.38 66.66 30.86
C ILE A 715 84.79 65.20 30.38
N PRO A 716 83.53 65.00 29.75
CA PRO A 716 82.68 63.70 29.56
C PRO A 716 81.77 63.37 28.23
N ALA A 717 81.07 62.16 28.00
CA ALA A 717 80.02 61.79 26.92
C ALA A 717 79.24 60.35 26.83
N GLU A 718 78.04 60.23 26.13
CA GLU A 718 77.34 59.17 25.20
C GLU A 718 76.59 57.74 25.50
N PRO A 719 75.76 57.08 24.55
CA PRO A 719 74.62 56.06 24.79
C PRO A 719 74.45 54.70 23.91
N VAL A 720 73.24 54.33 23.30
CA VAL A 720 72.78 53.33 22.19
C VAL A 720 71.97 51.92 22.43
N PRO A 721 71.29 51.15 21.45
CA PRO A 721 70.02 50.31 21.62
C PRO A 721 69.84 48.82 21.00
N MET A 722 68.60 48.30 20.63
CA MET A 722 68.15 46.88 20.27
C MET A 722 67.48 46.57 18.84
N PRO A 723 67.19 45.28 18.39
CA PRO A 723 66.68 44.84 17.03
C PRO A 723 65.33 43.99 16.88
N LYS A 724 65.00 43.35 15.70
CA LYS A 724 63.61 42.97 15.17
C LYS A 724 63.42 41.65 14.30
N GLU A 725 62.13 41.30 13.96
CA GLU A 725 61.53 40.62 12.74
C GLU A 725 61.77 39.10 12.41
N PRO A 726 61.08 38.38 11.44
CA PRO A 726 60.10 38.70 10.34
C PRO A 726 58.81 37.76 10.19
N VAL A 727 58.07 37.71 9.04
CA VAL A 727 56.73 37.01 8.81
C VAL A 727 56.44 36.48 7.34
N PRO A 728 55.59 35.43 7.06
CA PRO A 728 55.20 34.87 5.71
C PRO A 728 53.66 34.81 5.33
N VAL A 729 53.27 34.30 4.12
CA VAL A 729 51.87 34.24 3.49
C VAL A 729 51.82 33.36 2.16
N PRO A 730 50.75 33.03 1.33
CA PRO A 730 49.24 32.90 1.38
C PRO A 730 48.60 31.62 0.64
N GLU A 731 47.25 31.47 0.47
CA GLU A 731 46.53 30.69 -0.63
C GLU A 731 45.03 31.19 -0.87
N GLN A 732 44.26 30.65 -1.87
CA GLN A 732 43.02 31.23 -2.48
C GLN A 732 41.97 30.19 -3.00
N LEU A 733 40.63 30.42 -2.87
CA LEU A 733 39.56 30.06 -3.85
C LEU A 733 38.08 30.45 -3.46
N GLU A 734 37.32 30.94 -4.46
CA GLU A 734 35.84 30.94 -4.73
C GLU A 734 34.70 31.21 -3.68
N PRO A 735 33.44 31.55 -4.11
CA PRO A 735 32.38 32.10 -3.25
C PRO A 735 31.15 31.19 -2.95
N LEU A 736 30.42 31.60 -1.90
CA LEU A 736 29.05 31.26 -1.45
C LEU A 736 28.16 30.30 -2.28
N PRO A 737 27.68 29.19 -1.68
CA PRO A 737 26.36 28.60 -1.94
C PRO A 737 25.25 29.22 -1.05
N MET A 738 23.99 28.92 -1.36
CA MET A 738 22.79 29.43 -0.67
C MET A 738 22.35 28.58 0.54
N GLU A 739 21.44 29.11 1.35
CA GLU A 739 20.74 28.40 2.43
C GLU A 739 19.98 27.15 1.94
N PRO A 740 19.97 26.04 2.68
CA PRO A 740 18.94 25.02 2.56
C PRO A 740 17.67 25.48 3.29
N THR A 741 16.53 25.51 2.60
CA THR A 741 15.23 25.76 3.23
C THR A 741 14.72 24.51 3.94
N GLU A 742 14.70 24.50 5.28
CA GLU A 742 13.94 23.52 6.05
C GLU A 742 12.61 24.11 6.54
N LEU A 743 11.52 23.64 5.92
CA LEU A 743 10.16 23.74 6.42
C LEU A 743 9.72 22.34 6.88
N GLN A 744 9.01 22.27 8.02
CA GLN A 744 7.99 21.28 8.45
C GLN A 744 8.05 20.99 9.98
N PRO A 745 6.96 20.49 10.63
CA PRO A 745 5.90 19.65 10.06
C PRO A 745 4.44 19.98 10.39
N THR A 746 3.67 20.25 9.33
CA THR A 746 2.29 19.76 9.22
C THR A 746 2.27 18.23 9.22
N GLN A 747 1.30 17.61 9.91
CA GLN A 747 1.20 16.15 9.98
C GLN A 747 0.93 15.53 8.59
N PRO A 748 1.56 14.38 8.21
CA PRO A 748 1.57 13.97 6.80
C PRO A 748 0.37 13.13 6.35
N GLU A 749 -0.14 13.40 5.15
CA GLU A 749 -0.74 12.32 4.33
C GLU A 749 0.32 11.23 4.11
N LEU A 750 -0.08 9.95 4.14
CA LEU A 750 0.83 8.80 3.98
C LEU A 750 1.25 8.63 2.51
N THR A 751 2.07 9.56 2.07
CA THR A 751 2.53 9.75 0.69
C THR A 751 3.89 9.08 0.49
N PHE A 752 3.91 8.07 -0.36
CA PHE A 752 5.14 7.35 -0.68
C PHE A 752 6.04 8.19 -1.58
N LEU A 753 7.30 8.38 -1.16
CA LEU A 753 8.26 9.31 -1.79
C LEU A 753 8.53 9.02 -3.27
N ASP A 754 8.26 7.80 -3.73
CA ASP A 754 8.51 7.31 -5.08
C ASP A 754 7.25 7.12 -5.94
N ILE A 755 6.07 7.63 -5.51
CA ILE A 755 4.84 7.62 -6.31
C ILE A 755 4.28 9.03 -6.50
N SER A 756 4.43 9.55 -7.72
CA SER A 756 3.75 10.78 -8.14
C SER A 756 2.24 10.55 -8.34
N GLN A 757 1.44 11.62 -8.21
CA GLN A 757 0.00 11.62 -8.51
C GLN A 757 -0.34 11.20 -9.95
N GLN A 758 0.64 11.22 -10.86
CA GLN A 758 0.49 10.81 -12.27
C GLN A 758 0.77 9.31 -12.48
N HIS A 759 1.21 8.58 -11.45
CA HIS A 759 1.42 7.14 -11.56
C HIS A 759 0.07 6.41 -11.71
N TRP A 760 -0.03 5.51 -12.69
CA TRP A 760 -1.28 4.82 -13.06
C TRP A 760 -1.97 4.07 -11.89
N ALA A 761 -1.20 3.65 -10.89
CA ALA A 761 -1.71 2.96 -9.70
C ALA A 761 -1.95 3.89 -8.48
N TRP A 762 -1.65 5.20 -8.56
CA TRP A 762 -1.59 6.12 -7.41
C TRP A 762 -2.84 6.06 -6.53
N GLN A 763 -4.03 6.26 -7.11
CA GLN A 763 -5.30 6.27 -6.37
C GLN A 763 -5.54 4.94 -5.62
N MET A 764 -5.28 3.80 -6.27
CA MET A 764 -5.48 2.47 -5.68
C MET A 764 -4.47 2.20 -4.56
N ILE A 765 -3.24 2.72 -4.67
CA ILE A 765 -2.23 2.60 -3.61
C ILE A 765 -2.57 3.53 -2.44
N GLN A 766 -3.12 4.72 -2.69
CA GLN A 766 -3.58 5.63 -1.63
C GLN A 766 -4.74 5.07 -0.83
N GLU A 767 -5.81 4.56 -1.46
CA GLU A 767 -6.94 3.97 -0.73
C GLU A 767 -6.51 2.73 0.09
N MET A 768 -5.63 1.89 -0.46
CA MET A 768 -5.10 0.71 0.24
C MET A 768 -4.10 1.07 1.36
N ALA A 769 -3.48 2.25 1.31
CA ALA A 769 -2.66 2.79 2.40
C ALA A 769 -3.51 3.42 3.50
N LYS A 770 -4.56 4.16 3.13
CA LYS A 770 -5.57 4.73 4.04
C LYS A 770 -6.30 3.65 4.86
N GLN A 771 -6.50 2.47 4.28
CA GLN A 771 -7.04 1.29 4.98
C GLN A 771 -6.00 0.54 5.85
N GLY A 772 -4.75 1.00 5.93
CA GLY A 772 -3.67 0.35 6.70
C GLY A 772 -3.14 -0.97 6.10
N ILE A 773 -3.74 -1.47 5.01
CA ILE A 773 -3.31 -2.67 4.30
C ILE A 773 -1.87 -2.50 3.80
N ILE A 774 -1.56 -1.32 3.25
CA ILE A 774 -0.23 -0.93 2.77
C ILE A 774 0.39 0.11 3.71
N THR A 775 1.62 -0.16 4.16
CA THR A 775 2.37 0.74 5.07
C THR A 775 3.75 1.13 4.51
N GLY A 776 4.01 0.89 3.22
CA GLY A 776 5.29 1.19 2.57
C GLY A 776 6.48 0.37 3.12
N TYR A 777 7.68 0.93 2.94
CA TYR A 777 8.92 0.52 3.60
C TYR A 777 9.34 1.60 4.63
N PRO A 778 10.23 1.27 5.61
CA PRO A 778 10.68 2.23 6.62
C PRO A 778 11.44 3.46 6.09
N ASP A 779 11.82 3.48 4.82
CA ASP A 779 12.45 4.60 4.11
C ASP A 779 11.43 5.58 3.47
N GLY A 780 10.13 5.36 3.68
CA GLY A 780 9.05 6.17 3.10
C GLY A 780 8.70 5.80 1.64
N THR A 781 9.32 4.77 1.06
CA THR A 781 9.02 4.32 -0.32
C THR A 781 7.93 3.24 -0.36
N PHE A 782 7.27 3.10 -1.51
CA PHE A 782 6.42 1.95 -1.81
C PHE A 782 7.08 0.97 -2.80
N GLN A 783 7.99 1.43 -3.65
CA GLN A 783 8.69 0.64 -4.68
C GLN A 783 7.73 0.00 -5.69
N PRO A 784 6.92 0.80 -6.43
CA PRO A 784 5.77 0.32 -7.20
C PRO A 784 6.14 -0.69 -8.30
N ASN A 785 7.31 -0.54 -8.91
CA ASN A 785 7.78 -1.38 -10.02
C ASN A 785 8.63 -2.58 -9.57
N VAL A 786 8.90 -2.74 -8.27
CA VAL A 786 9.63 -3.89 -7.73
C VAL A 786 8.68 -5.10 -7.64
N PRO A 787 9.11 -6.31 -8.05
CA PRO A 787 8.34 -7.55 -7.86
C PRO A 787 7.95 -7.81 -6.40
N ILE A 788 6.70 -8.17 -6.14
CA ILE A 788 6.25 -8.44 -4.76
C ILE A 788 6.71 -9.82 -4.28
N GLN A 789 7.27 -9.84 -3.08
CA GLN A 789 7.68 -11.06 -2.38
C GLN A 789 6.49 -11.73 -1.68
N ARG A 790 6.49 -13.06 -1.61
CA ARG A 790 5.39 -13.86 -1.04
C ARG A 790 5.05 -13.52 0.41
N GLN A 791 6.01 -13.11 1.23
CA GLN A 791 5.75 -12.64 2.60
C GLN A 791 4.93 -11.34 2.67
N HIS A 792 5.17 -10.39 1.76
CA HIS A 792 4.39 -9.15 1.68
C HIS A 792 2.96 -9.42 1.19
N VAL A 793 2.78 -10.40 0.31
CA VAL A 793 1.47 -10.86 -0.15
C VAL A 793 0.66 -11.44 1.00
N ALA A 794 1.28 -12.29 1.83
CA ALA A 794 0.61 -12.85 3.01
C ALA A 794 0.15 -11.75 3.97
N LEU A 795 1.04 -10.81 4.33
CA LEU A 795 0.74 -9.66 5.18
C LEU A 795 -0.39 -8.78 4.63
N MET A 796 -0.42 -8.51 3.31
CA MET A 796 -1.47 -7.71 2.69
C MET A 796 -2.82 -8.43 2.71
N LEU A 797 -2.85 -9.75 2.54
CA LEU A 797 -4.09 -10.53 2.61
C LEU A 797 -4.65 -10.60 4.03
N THR A 798 -3.81 -10.84 5.05
CA THR A 798 -4.24 -10.86 6.47
C THR A 798 -4.64 -9.49 7.02
N ARG A 799 -4.26 -8.40 6.34
CA ARG A 799 -4.76 -7.04 6.64
C ARG A 799 -6.03 -6.69 5.87
N ALA A 800 -6.28 -7.32 4.73
CA ALA A 800 -7.41 -7.03 3.86
C ALA A 800 -8.65 -7.93 4.11
N LEU A 801 -8.46 -9.09 4.76
CA LEU A 801 -9.49 -10.13 4.90
C LEU A 801 -9.43 -10.78 6.29
N GLU A 802 -10.60 -11.04 6.87
CA GLU A 802 -10.75 -11.99 7.98
C GLU A 802 -10.64 -13.42 7.41
N LEU A 803 -9.55 -14.13 7.71
CA LEU A 803 -9.21 -15.40 7.09
C LEU A 803 -9.54 -16.61 7.98
N GLU A 804 -10.69 -17.23 7.70
CA GLU A 804 -11.13 -18.46 8.38
C GLU A 804 -10.19 -19.67 8.15
N PRO A 805 -9.73 -20.36 9.22
CA PRO A 805 -8.85 -21.52 9.11
C PRO A 805 -9.59 -22.78 8.62
N LYS A 806 -9.14 -23.35 7.49
CA LYS A 806 -9.73 -24.52 6.82
C LYS A 806 -8.91 -25.80 6.99
N LYS A 807 -7.65 -25.68 7.44
CA LYS A 807 -6.73 -26.79 7.76
C LYS A 807 -5.78 -26.38 8.87
N GLU A 808 -5.22 -27.37 9.55
CA GLU A 808 -4.12 -27.16 10.51
C GLU A 808 -2.87 -26.57 9.83
N ALA A 809 -2.08 -25.83 10.61
CA ALA A 809 -0.80 -25.31 10.14
C ALA A 809 0.27 -26.41 10.10
N LEU A 810 1.08 -26.42 9.05
CA LEU A 810 2.26 -27.29 8.91
C LEU A 810 3.50 -26.40 8.84
N ALA A 811 4.45 -26.61 9.76
CA ALA A 811 5.67 -25.81 9.81
C ALA A 811 6.44 -25.87 8.47
N PHE A 812 6.76 -24.71 7.90
CA PHE A 812 7.60 -24.61 6.70
C PHE A 812 9.08 -24.67 7.08
N ASN A 813 9.87 -25.43 6.32
CA ASN A 813 11.30 -25.68 6.57
C ASN A 813 12.18 -24.41 6.63
N ASP A 814 11.70 -23.30 6.05
CA ASP A 814 12.39 -22.01 5.93
C ASP A 814 11.77 -20.88 6.75
N ILE A 815 10.69 -21.13 7.52
CA ILE A 815 10.03 -20.15 8.38
C ILE A 815 10.09 -20.62 9.85
N PRO A 816 11.11 -20.22 10.63
CA PRO A 816 11.12 -20.45 12.07
C PRO A 816 10.06 -19.61 12.80
N GLU A 817 9.68 -20.01 14.02
CA GLU A 817 8.72 -19.28 14.86
C GLU A 817 9.16 -17.82 15.14
N SER A 818 10.47 -17.54 15.12
CA SER A 818 11.04 -16.21 15.28
C SER A 818 11.04 -15.35 14.00
N HIS A 819 10.41 -15.81 12.91
CA HIS A 819 10.32 -15.04 11.66
C HIS A 819 9.26 -13.94 11.78
N MET A 820 9.57 -12.70 11.37
CA MET A 820 8.68 -11.54 11.56
C MET A 820 7.30 -11.65 10.89
N TYR A 821 7.12 -12.61 9.98
CA TYR A 821 5.86 -12.91 9.31
C TYR A 821 5.29 -14.30 9.64
N PHE A 822 5.80 -14.99 10.67
CA PHE A 822 5.38 -16.36 11.02
C PHE A 822 3.87 -16.50 11.18
N GLU A 823 3.23 -15.64 11.99
CA GLU A 823 1.79 -15.70 12.26
C GLU A 823 0.95 -15.49 10.98
N VAL A 824 1.26 -14.46 10.19
CA VAL A 824 0.51 -14.16 8.95
C VAL A 824 0.74 -15.21 7.86
N ILE A 825 1.92 -15.83 7.81
CA ILE A 825 2.21 -16.97 6.92
C ILE A 825 1.40 -18.20 7.33
N ASN A 826 1.28 -18.48 8.63
CA ASN A 826 0.44 -19.56 9.15
C ASN A 826 -1.04 -19.30 8.84
N GLN A 827 -1.55 -18.08 9.05
CA GLN A 827 -2.94 -17.72 8.74
C GLN A 827 -3.29 -17.97 7.26
N VAL A 828 -2.48 -17.49 6.31
CA VAL A 828 -2.74 -17.74 4.87
C VAL A 828 -2.53 -19.20 4.45
N GLN A 829 -1.73 -19.97 5.20
CA GLN A 829 -1.62 -21.42 5.02
C GLN A 829 -2.89 -22.12 5.52
N GLN A 830 -3.34 -21.84 6.75
CA GLN A 830 -4.55 -22.41 7.36
C GLN A 830 -5.81 -22.10 6.53
N ALA A 831 -5.93 -20.88 5.98
CA ALA A 831 -7.02 -20.48 5.09
C ALA A 831 -6.99 -21.13 3.69
N GLY A 832 -5.95 -21.90 3.38
CA GLY A 832 -5.79 -22.67 2.13
C GLY A 832 -5.24 -21.85 0.94
N LEU A 833 -4.66 -20.67 1.19
CA LEU A 833 -4.17 -19.79 0.12
C LEU A 833 -2.74 -20.14 -0.32
N PHE A 834 -1.89 -20.56 0.62
CA PHE A 834 -0.49 -20.94 0.37
C PHE A 834 -0.19 -22.37 0.85
N ASP A 835 0.24 -23.23 -0.08
CA ASP A 835 0.60 -24.63 0.21
C ASP A 835 2.13 -24.85 0.32
N GLY A 836 2.93 -23.83 -0.01
CA GLY A 836 4.39 -23.92 -0.13
C GLY A 836 4.86 -24.62 -1.42
N ILE A 837 6.16 -24.90 -1.47
CA ILE A 837 6.84 -25.72 -2.49
C ILE A 837 7.87 -26.57 -1.73
N ASP A 838 7.81 -27.90 -1.87
CA ASP A 838 8.72 -28.86 -1.23
C ASP A 838 8.93 -28.64 0.29
N GLY A 839 7.83 -28.31 0.99
CA GLY A 839 7.83 -28.03 2.43
C GLY A 839 8.36 -26.65 2.83
N SER A 840 8.64 -25.76 1.88
CA SER A 840 9.15 -24.40 2.12
C SER A 840 8.15 -23.33 1.65
N PHE A 841 8.05 -22.21 2.35
CA PHE A 841 7.18 -21.09 1.96
C PHE A 841 7.83 -20.21 0.89
N GLN A 842 9.16 -20.06 0.93
CA GLN A 842 9.99 -19.18 0.12
C GLN A 842 9.61 -17.69 0.29
N PRO A 843 9.83 -17.10 1.48
CA PRO A 843 9.26 -15.80 1.87
C PRO A 843 9.72 -14.63 0.99
N ASN A 844 11.01 -14.63 0.63
CA ASN A 844 11.64 -13.62 -0.22
C ASN A 844 11.45 -13.88 -1.73
N ALA A 845 10.87 -15.01 -2.14
CA ALA A 845 10.66 -15.30 -3.56
C ALA A 845 9.52 -14.44 -4.13
N HIS A 846 9.70 -13.96 -5.37
CA HIS A 846 8.71 -13.13 -6.05
C HIS A 846 7.51 -13.96 -6.50
N MET A 847 6.30 -13.41 -6.36
CA MET A 847 5.07 -14.08 -6.80
C MET A 847 4.85 -13.90 -8.31
N THR A 848 4.54 -14.97 -9.04
CA THR A 848 4.16 -14.87 -10.46
C THR A 848 2.68 -14.48 -10.62
N ARG A 849 2.33 -13.90 -11.77
CA ARG A 849 0.95 -13.49 -12.07
C ARG A 849 -0.02 -14.67 -12.14
N ALA A 850 0.45 -15.87 -12.48
CA ALA A 850 -0.30 -17.12 -12.36
C ALA A 850 -0.58 -17.52 -10.90
N GLN A 851 0.41 -17.38 -10.00
CA GLN A 851 0.23 -17.65 -8.56
C GLN A 851 -0.73 -16.64 -7.93
N MET A 852 -0.56 -15.36 -8.26
CA MET A 852 -1.48 -14.28 -7.89
C MET A 852 -2.93 -14.60 -8.26
N ALA A 853 -3.16 -15.12 -9.48
CA ALA A 853 -4.50 -15.49 -9.94
C ALA A 853 -5.13 -16.61 -9.11
N LYS A 854 -4.39 -17.69 -8.77
CA LYS A 854 -4.90 -18.73 -7.84
C LYS A 854 -5.25 -18.11 -6.48
N VAL A 855 -4.32 -17.33 -5.91
CA VAL A 855 -4.46 -16.79 -4.55
C VAL A 855 -5.69 -15.88 -4.43
N LEU A 856 -5.90 -14.93 -5.35
CA LEU A 856 -7.07 -14.04 -5.28
C LEU A 856 -8.40 -14.77 -5.54
N VAL A 857 -8.46 -15.69 -6.50
CA VAL A 857 -9.69 -16.46 -6.75
C VAL A 857 -10.09 -17.32 -5.54
N VAL A 858 -9.14 -17.93 -4.84
CA VAL A 858 -9.42 -18.74 -3.64
C VAL A 858 -9.69 -17.87 -2.41
N ALA A 859 -9.04 -16.72 -2.27
CA ALA A 859 -9.25 -15.81 -1.13
C ALA A 859 -10.63 -15.15 -1.16
N PHE A 860 -11.06 -14.68 -2.33
CA PHE A 860 -12.34 -14.00 -2.53
C PHE A 860 -13.47 -14.94 -3.01
N ASN A 861 -13.23 -16.26 -3.05
CA ASN A 861 -14.18 -17.28 -3.50
C ASN A 861 -14.83 -16.98 -4.87
N LEU A 862 -14.04 -16.42 -5.80
CA LEU A 862 -14.55 -15.86 -7.06
C LEU A 862 -15.02 -16.95 -8.01
N THR A 863 -16.13 -16.69 -8.70
CA THR A 863 -16.69 -17.58 -9.73
C THR A 863 -16.93 -16.80 -11.02
N ALA A 864 -17.12 -17.51 -12.15
CA ALA A 864 -17.45 -16.91 -13.43
C ALA A 864 -18.26 -17.91 -14.29
N THR A 865 -19.28 -17.41 -14.97
CA THR A 865 -20.08 -18.18 -15.95
C THR A 865 -19.60 -18.01 -17.39
N GLU A 866 -18.92 -16.90 -17.70
CA GLU A 866 -18.26 -16.66 -18.99
C GLU A 866 -16.75 -16.95 -18.89
N GLN A 867 -16.18 -17.66 -19.88
CA GLN A 867 -14.72 -17.74 -20.04
C GLN A 867 -14.21 -16.58 -20.89
N ARG A 868 -13.58 -15.58 -20.26
CA ARG A 868 -12.72 -14.59 -20.93
C ARG A 868 -11.28 -14.89 -20.59
N THR A 869 -10.35 -14.74 -21.54
CA THR A 869 -8.92 -15.01 -21.33
C THR A 869 -8.05 -14.11 -22.21
N PHE A 870 -6.74 -14.19 -22.05
CA PHE A 870 -5.77 -13.33 -22.73
C PHE A 870 -4.98 -14.08 -23.81
N SER A 871 -4.51 -13.35 -24.82
CA SER A 871 -3.93 -13.90 -26.06
C SER A 871 -2.64 -14.72 -25.89
N ASP A 872 -2.00 -14.65 -24.73
CA ASP A 872 -0.76 -15.34 -24.38
C ASP A 872 -0.95 -16.48 -23.35
N VAL A 873 -2.16 -16.70 -22.84
CA VAL A 873 -2.47 -17.71 -21.82
C VAL A 873 -3.00 -18.98 -22.49
N SER A 874 -2.14 -20.01 -22.60
CA SER A 874 -2.57 -21.31 -23.13
C SER A 874 -3.68 -21.95 -22.30
N ALA A 875 -4.68 -22.54 -22.97
CA ALA A 875 -5.72 -23.37 -22.34
C ALA A 875 -5.15 -24.58 -21.56
N THR A 876 -3.92 -25.01 -21.88
CA THR A 876 -3.20 -26.07 -21.15
C THR A 876 -2.40 -25.56 -19.95
N HIS A 877 -2.36 -24.25 -19.70
CA HIS A 877 -1.63 -23.69 -18.57
C HIS A 877 -2.40 -23.93 -17.26
N TRP A 878 -1.71 -24.40 -16.21
CA TRP A 878 -2.34 -24.78 -14.94
C TRP A 878 -3.19 -23.68 -14.30
N ALA A 879 -2.86 -22.41 -14.55
CA ALA A 879 -3.60 -21.25 -14.03
C ALA A 879 -4.70 -20.70 -14.95
N TYR A 880 -4.96 -21.32 -16.12
CA TYR A 880 -5.88 -20.79 -17.13
C TYR A 880 -7.26 -20.42 -16.55
N ASN A 881 -7.89 -21.34 -15.80
CA ASN A 881 -9.20 -21.09 -15.20
C ASN A 881 -9.18 -19.95 -14.16
N TYR A 882 -8.14 -19.84 -13.33
CA TYR A 882 -8.02 -18.76 -12.34
C TYR A 882 -7.84 -17.39 -13.03
N ILE A 883 -7.02 -17.35 -14.08
CA ILE A 883 -6.81 -16.13 -14.88
C ILE A 883 -8.11 -15.73 -15.59
N ALA A 884 -8.88 -16.71 -16.08
CA ALA A 884 -10.17 -16.47 -16.72
C ALA A 884 -11.24 -15.94 -15.76
N ILE A 885 -11.30 -16.45 -14.52
CA ILE A 885 -12.18 -15.93 -13.47
C ILE A 885 -11.82 -14.48 -13.12
N LEU A 886 -10.53 -14.13 -12.98
CA LEU A 886 -10.12 -12.74 -12.76
C LEU A 886 -10.44 -11.82 -13.95
N ALA A 887 -10.41 -12.34 -15.18
CA ALA A 887 -10.76 -11.57 -16.38
C ALA A 887 -12.27 -11.33 -16.51
N ALA A 888 -13.09 -12.33 -16.16
CA ALA A 888 -14.54 -12.22 -16.15
C ALA A 888 -15.04 -11.23 -15.08
N ASN A 889 -14.43 -11.23 -13.90
CA ASN A 889 -14.75 -10.31 -12.79
C ASN A 889 -14.03 -8.93 -12.93
N GLY A 890 -13.45 -8.60 -14.08
CA GLY A 890 -12.82 -7.28 -14.33
C GLY A 890 -11.57 -6.94 -13.51
N ILE A 891 -11.18 -7.79 -12.55
CA ILE A 891 -9.97 -7.66 -11.74
C ILE A 891 -8.72 -7.64 -12.64
N ALA A 892 -8.67 -8.56 -13.60
CA ALA A 892 -7.65 -8.62 -14.64
C ALA A 892 -8.16 -8.01 -15.96
N ILE A 893 -7.46 -6.96 -16.41
CA ILE A 893 -7.71 -6.29 -17.71
C ILE A 893 -6.56 -6.50 -18.72
N GLY A 894 -5.41 -7.03 -18.27
CA GLY A 894 -4.23 -7.28 -19.09
C GLY A 894 -3.50 -6.00 -19.54
N ASP A 895 -2.38 -6.19 -20.24
CA ASP A 895 -1.66 -5.14 -20.97
C ASP A 895 -1.67 -5.51 -22.46
N GLN A 896 -2.24 -4.65 -23.30
CA GLN A 896 -2.42 -4.88 -24.76
C GLN A 896 -3.01 -6.27 -25.10
N GLY A 897 -3.96 -6.77 -24.29
CA GLY A 897 -4.59 -8.08 -24.49
C GLY A 897 -3.74 -9.28 -24.07
N LYS A 898 -2.68 -9.06 -23.27
CA LYS A 898 -1.79 -10.08 -22.71
C LYS A 898 -1.81 -10.08 -21.20
N PHE A 899 -1.66 -11.25 -20.59
CA PHE A 899 -1.61 -11.42 -19.14
C PHE A 899 -0.19 -11.62 -18.60
N ARG A 900 0.72 -12.23 -19.36
CA ARG A 900 2.08 -12.61 -18.96
C ARG A 900 2.12 -13.46 -17.70
N GLN A 901 1.50 -14.63 -17.75
CA GLN A 901 1.26 -15.53 -16.60
C GLN A 901 2.51 -15.92 -15.79
N ASN A 902 3.68 -15.96 -16.42
CA ASN A 902 4.94 -16.35 -15.77
C ASN A 902 5.77 -15.16 -15.25
N ASP A 903 5.42 -13.93 -15.62
CA ASP A 903 6.11 -12.74 -15.12
C ASP A 903 5.82 -12.56 -13.63
N ALA A 904 6.79 -12.00 -12.90
CA ALA A 904 6.59 -11.63 -11.50
C ALA A 904 5.68 -10.39 -11.41
N VAL A 905 4.68 -10.42 -10.54
CA VAL A 905 3.75 -9.29 -10.35
C VAL A 905 4.43 -8.19 -9.54
N THR A 906 4.34 -6.93 -9.99
CA THR A 906 4.92 -5.81 -9.22
C THR A 906 4.07 -5.48 -7.99
N ARG A 907 4.64 -4.72 -7.04
CA ARG A 907 3.92 -4.23 -5.86
C ARG A 907 2.72 -3.34 -6.22
N ALA A 908 2.86 -2.48 -7.25
CA ALA A 908 1.73 -1.68 -7.75
C ALA A 908 0.67 -2.55 -8.43
N GLU A 909 1.08 -3.51 -9.27
CA GLU A 909 0.15 -4.44 -9.91
C GLU A 909 -0.63 -5.27 -8.90
N PHE A 910 0.04 -5.90 -7.93
CA PHE A 910 -0.64 -6.69 -6.90
C PHE A 910 -1.62 -5.85 -6.08
N THR A 911 -1.25 -4.61 -5.75
CA THR A 911 -2.15 -3.67 -5.08
C THR A 911 -3.41 -3.39 -5.90
N THR A 912 -3.26 -3.13 -7.20
CA THR A 912 -4.39 -2.93 -8.12
C THR A 912 -5.27 -4.18 -8.25
N PHE A 913 -4.68 -5.38 -8.32
CA PHE A 913 -5.46 -6.63 -8.37
C PHE A 913 -6.23 -6.87 -7.07
N LEU A 914 -5.60 -6.67 -5.91
CA LEU A 914 -6.23 -6.84 -4.59
C LEU A 914 -7.32 -5.79 -4.34
N TYR A 915 -7.07 -4.53 -4.68
CA TYR A 915 -8.06 -3.44 -4.59
C TYR A 915 -9.32 -3.74 -5.41
N ARG A 916 -9.19 -4.27 -6.63
CA ARG A 916 -10.35 -4.67 -7.45
C ARG A 916 -11.08 -5.89 -6.92
N ALA A 917 -10.36 -6.82 -6.28
CA ALA A 917 -10.97 -7.99 -5.64
C ALA A 917 -11.79 -7.57 -4.39
N LEU A 918 -11.34 -6.57 -3.64
CA LEU A 918 -12.09 -5.92 -2.54
C LEU A 918 -13.32 -5.11 -2.98
N LEU A 919 -13.59 -5.03 -4.29
CA LEU A 919 -14.77 -4.39 -4.89
C LEU A 919 -15.73 -5.39 -5.57
N GLN A 920 -15.56 -6.70 -5.34
CA GLN A 920 -16.49 -7.76 -5.78
C GLN A 920 -17.33 -8.27 -4.60
#